data_AF-A0A1D2U9Q4-F1
#
_entry.id   AF-A0A1D2U9Q4-F1
#
_cell.length_a   1.000
_cell.length_b   1.000
_cell.length_c   1.000
_cell.angle_alpha   90.00
_cell.angle_beta   90.00
_cell.angle_gamma   90.00
#
_symmetry.space_group_name_H-M   'P 1'
#
loop_
_entity.id
_entity.type
_entity.pdbx_description
1 polymer ?
#
loop_
_entity_poly.entity_id
_entity_poly.type
_entity_poly.pdbx_seq_one_letter_code
_entity_poly.pdbx_strand_id
1 'polypeptide(L)'
;MSNDSSPSTPPDTWSALSTAALRVAFGIIWIVNAAFTWMPGFSSNYAGYLRNAADGQPAWSAWWFNLWIAIVEPHADTFLWLTRIATTLLALALLFGFARRTVYVIGALYSLLIWSTAGGFGGPYTIGASNTGVGLIYVLIFAVLIAINHRAGTSPYSLDYFIELKWPAWSWVAEWRERRLSDAPRVAWWAQTGILAGVAAVVFFLVAGLQSSMNVKAPTPAAAAAAVSPLQLMSKEPVKQAHDASLPPLTQGKEVTLNIDISDKDVEIASGVKYKAWPFGGSVPGPTLHVKQGQMVKVVLRNKATMHHSIDFHSALTPPNTSFADIMPGEQIEFTFEAKVPGVFVYHCGTPPILLHMANGMYGAIVVDPADDPRPKADKEYVLVQSEWYTQQISGNLMGPDFGKMQKMQPDIVAFNGVAFQYKDHPLTAEPGQRVRLYVVNAGPSMWSAFHVVGAIFDKVYTDGDPKHSRSHVSTYTVAPGEGTVFDLVIPDAGEYVFVDHAFAHLDKGAAGVLDIRKPGQALGKPNISKIPGGAAQAAAPAVAPAASGPYKFDAQRGEQLYTANCAACHQATGTGLPGAFPPLVKNAAVLDADPTMQLRTILHGLSGVAIDGVSYPSPMPPFAEALSDADVADIANHERTSWGNQGKLVTADQVKAQR
;
A
#
# COMPACT_ATOMS: atom_id res chain seq x y z
N MET A 1 62.63 49.96 -21.20
CA MET A 1 61.83 49.58 -22.38
C MET A 1 61.27 48.20 -22.10
N SER A 2 59.95 48.13 -22.03
CA SER A 2 59.16 47.01 -21.52
C SER A 2 59.08 45.83 -22.49
N ASN A 3 59.31 44.63 -21.96
CA ASN A 3 58.87 43.36 -22.52
C ASN A 3 57.33 43.33 -22.55
N ASP A 4 56.75 42.98 -23.70
CA ASP A 4 55.40 42.42 -23.72
C ASP A 4 55.28 41.42 -24.89
N SER A 5 55.54 40.15 -24.59
CA SER A 5 55.26 39.01 -25.47
C SER A 5 54.38 38.05 -24.70
N SER A 6 53.08 38.36 -24.67
CA SER A 6 52.05 37.43 -24.22
C SER A 6 51.86 36.33 -25.29
N PRO A 7 51.97 35.04 -24.96
CA PRO A 7 51.57 33.98 -25.89
C PRO A 7 50.04 33.95 -25.98
N SER A 8 49.49 34.10 -27.18
CA SER A 8 48.06 33.90 -27.46
C SER A 8 47.67 32.47 -27.12
N THR A 9 46.80 32.29 -26.12
CA THR A 9 46.16 31.01 -25.78
C THR A 9 45.52 30.42 -27.05
N PRO A 10 45.76 29.14 -27.40
CA PRO A 10 45.06 28.52 -28.52
C PRO A 10 43.54 28.61 -28.28
N PRO A 11 42.74 28.90 -29.30
CA PRO A 11 41.29 29.01 -29.13
C PRO A 11 40.74 27.70 -28.54
N ASP A 12 39.88 27.81 -27.51
CA ASP A 12 39.31 26.68 -26.76
C ASP A 12 38.48 25.74 -27.67
N THR A 13 39.16 24.88 -28.42
CA THR A 13 38.59 23.86 -29.31
C THR A 13 37.68 22.90 -28.55
N TRP A 14 37.99 22.65 -27.27
CA TRP A 14 37.21 21.81 -26.37
C TRP A 14 35.81 22.36 -26.09
N SER A 15 35.64 23.68 -26.06
CA SER A 15 34.34 24.31 -25.78
C SER A 15 33.38 24.15 -26.96
N ALA A 16 33.82 24.42 -28.19
CA ALA A 16 33.00 24.26 -29.39
C ALA A 16 32.61 22.80 -29.66
N LEU A 17 33.53 21.88 -29.36
CA LEU A 17 33.39 20.45 -29.59
C LEU A 17 32.48 19.77 -28.55
N SER A 18 32.63 20.10 -27.26
CA SER A 18 31.75 19.60 -26.19
C SER A 18 30.31 20.10 -26.34
N THR A 19 30.13 21.34 -26.81
CA THR A 19 28.81 21.90 -27.13
C THR A 19 28.10 21.11 -28.24
N ALA A 20 28.82 20.79 -29.33
CA ALA A 20 28.26 20.02 -30.42
C ALA A 20 27.91 18.59 -29.98
N ALA A 21 28.76 17.96 -29.18
CA ALA A 21 28.52 16.63 -28.63
C ALA A 21 27.28 16.58 -27.72
N LEU A 22 27.13 17.55 -26.79
CA LEU A 22 25.96 17.66 -25.92
C LEU A 22 24.67 17.85 -26.73
N ARG A 23 24.70 18.75 -27.73
CA ARG A 23 23.56 19.01 -28.61
C ARG A 23 23.15 17.74 -29.38
N VAL A 24 24.11 17.03 -29.96
CA VAL A 24 23.86 15.80 -30.72
C VAL A 24 23.32 14.69 -29.82
N ALA A 25 23.93 14.48 -28.65
CA ALA A 25 23.45 13.50 -27.66
C ALA A 25 22.00 13.80 -27.24
N PHE A 26 21.68 15.07 -27.00
CA PHE A 26 20.32 15.47 -26.68
C PHE A 26 19.36 15.32 -27.87
N GLY A 27 19.82 15.62 -29.09
CA GLY A 27 19.06 15.35 -30.32
C GLY A 27 18.70 13.87 -30.48
N ILE A 28 19.61 12.95 -30.11
CA ILE A 28 19.33 11.51 -30.15
C ILE A 28 18.27 11.10 -29.13
N ILE A 29 18.30 11.67 -27.91
CA ILE A 29 17.23 11.47 -26.92
C ILE A 29 15.87 11.90 -27.50
N TRP A 30 15.84 13.03 -28.21
CA TRP A 30 14.64 13.50 -28.90
C TRP A 30 14.23 12.64 -30.10
N ILE A 31 15.16 11.98 -30.80
CA ILE A 31 14.83 10.99 -31.85
C ILE A 31 14.09 9.80 -31.26
N VAL A 32 14.56 9.29 -30.12
CA VAL A 32 13.89 8.19 -29.41
C VAL A 32 12.50 8.62 -28.95
N ASN A 33 12.38 9.84 -28.39
CA ASN A 33 11.09 10.40 -28.00
C ASN A 33 10.14 10.54 -29.21
N ALA A 34 10.63 11.06 -30.34
CA ALA A 34 9.87 11.14 -31.57
C ALA A 34 9.40 9.74 -32.01
N ALA A 35 10.28 8.73 -32.04
CA ALA A 35 9.92 7.36 -32.40
C ALA A 35 8.77 6.79 -31.54
N PHE A 36 8.75 7.07 -30.23
CA PHE A 36 7.63 6.67 -29.36
C PHE A 36 6.30 7.30 -29.75
N THR A 37 6.28 8.56 -30.20
CA THR A 37 5.03 9.20 -30.66
C THR A 37 4.42 8.54 -31.90
N TRP A 38 5.24 7.81 -32.67
CA TRP A 38 4.81 7.06 -33.85
C TRP A 38 4.38 5.62 -33.54
N MET A 39 4.53 5.14 -32.31
CA MET A 39 4.12 3.79 -31.93
C MET A 39 2.59 3.67 -31.77
N PRO A 40 1.98 2.52 -32.12
CA PRO A 40 0.53 2.31 -32.01
C PRO A 40 -0.03 2.52 -30.60
N GLY A 41 0.73 2.10 -29.58
CA GLY A 41 0.33 2.23 -28.17
C GLY A 41 0.26 3.67 -27.68
N PHE A 42 1.09 4.57 -28.21
CA PHE A 42 1.01 6.00 -27.89
C PHE A 42 -0.23 6.63 -28.54
N SER A 43 -0.50 6.30 -29.81
CA SER A 43 -1.67 6.81 -30.52
C SER A 43 -3.00 6.36 -29.94
N SER A 44 -3.12 5.09 -29.53
CA SER A 44 -4.38 4.55 -29.01
C SER A 44 -4.72 5.04 -27.60
N ASN A 45 -3.74 5.60 -26.88
CA ASN A 45 -3.90 6.05 -25.50
C ASN A 45 -3.66 7.55 -25.30
N TYR A 46 -3.53 8.33 -26.38
CA TYR A 46 -3.13 9.75 -26.33
C TYR A 46 -3.99 10.59 -25.37
N ALA A 47 -5.32 10.51 -25.49
CA ALA A 47 -6.25 11.20 -24.58
C ALA A 47 -6.34 10.54 -23.20
N GLY A 48 -6.10 9.22 -23.12
CA GLY A 48 -6.09 8.46 -21.87
C GLY A 48 -4.95 8.88 -20.93
N TYR A 49 -3.79 9.25 -21.48
CA TYR A 49 -2.66 9.75 -20.68
C TYR A 49 -3.01 11.05 -19.93
N LEU A 50 -3.77 11.96 -20.56
CA LEU A 50 -4.21 13.21 -19.93
C LEU A 50 -5.20 12.98 -18.78
N ARG A 51 -6.12 12.02 -18.92
CA ARG A 51 -7.06 11.63 -17.86
C ARG A 51 -6.37 10.92 -16.70
N ASN A 52 -5.53 9.94 -17.01
CA ASN A 52 -4.77 9.21 -15.99
C ASN A 52 -3.85 10.14 -15.19
N ALA A 53 -3.26 11.14 -15.85
CA ALA A 53 -2.46 12.15 -15.17
C ALA A 53 -3.31 13.02 -14.24
N ALA A 54 -4.59 13.26 -14.56
CA ALA A 54 -5.53 14.04 -13.74
C ALA A 54 -6.07 13.25 -12.52
N ASP A 55 -6.28 11.94 -12.66
CA ASP A 55 -6.94 11.05 -11.67
C ASP A 55 -6.09 10.74 -10.41
N GLY A 56 -5.08 11.54 -10.10
CA GLY A 56 -4.34 11.50 -8.84
C GLY A 56 -3.71 12.82 -8.46
N GLN A 57 -4.29 13.93 -8.94
CA GLN A 57 -3.76 15.27 -8.73
C GLN A 57 -4.47 15.96 -7.56
N PRO A 58 -3.75 16.80 -6.78
CA PRO A 58 -4.37 17.64 -5.76
C PRO A 58 -5.51 18.49 -6.32
N ALA A 59 -6.53 18.74 -5.49
CA ALA A 59 -7.71 19.50 -5.89
C ALA A 59 -7.38 20.90 -6.46
N TRP A 60 -6.28 21.53 -6.02
CA TRP A 60 -5.89 22.86 -6.49
C TRP A 60 -5.45 22.90 -7.96
N SER A 61 -4.97 21.77 -8.52
CA SER A 61 -4.53 21.68 -9.92
C SER A 61 -5.62 21.15 -10.86
N ALA A 62 -6.75 20.66 -10.34
CA ALA A 62 -7.82 20.04 -11.13
C ALA A 62 -8.35 20.95 -12.25
N TRP A 63 -8.47 22.26 -12.01
CA TRP A 63 -8.95 23.21 -13.01
C TRP A 63 -8.05 23.28 -14.26
N TRP A 64 -6.73 23.12 -14.08
CA TRP A 64 -5.74 23.20 -15.15
C TRP A 64 -5.79 21.95 -16.04
N PHE A 65 -5.92 20.77 -15.43
CA PHE A 65 -6.12 19.51 -16.17
C PHE A 65 -7.46 19.51 -16.92
N ASN A 66 -8.53 20.01 -16.29
CA ASN A 66 -9.84 20.12 -16.93
C ASN A 66 -9.81 21.05 -18.15
N LEU A 67 -9.05 22.16 -18.09
CA LEU A 67 -8.82 23.04 -19.24
C LEU A 67 -8.16 22.28 -20.41
N TRP A 68 -7.08 21.54 -20.14
CA TRP A 68 -6.38 20.80 -21.19
C TRP A 68 -7.17 19.63 -21.74
N ILE A 69 -7.90 18.91 -20.89
CA ILE A 69 -8.82 17.84 -21.33
C ILE A 69 -9.88 18.43 -22.28
N ALA A 70 -10.50 19.56 -21.90
CA ALA A 70 -11.51 20.22 -22.73
C ALA A 70 -10.95 20.71 -24.09
N ILE A 71 -9.67 21.05 -24.17
CA ILE A 71 -9.01 21.49 -25.41
C ILE A 71 -8.56 20.31 -26.28
N VAL A 72 -7.93 19.30 -25.66
CA VAL A 72 -7.22 18.24 -26.39
C VAL A 72 -8.15 17.11 -26.77
N GLU A 73 -9.10 16.72 -25.92
CA GLU A 73 -9.93 15.54 -26.16
C GLU A 73 -10.83 15.66 -27.41
N PRO A 74 -11.52 16.79 -27.67
CA PRO A 74 -12.31 16.94 -28.90
C PRO A 74 -11.47 16.92 -30.19
N HIS A 75 -10.15 17.09 -30.06
CA HIS A 75 -9.20 17.26 -31.16
C HIS A 75 -7.97 16.35 -31.02
N ALA A 76 -8.12 15.19 -30.39
CA ALA A 76 -7.01 14.33 -29.98
C ALA A 76 -6.11 13.92 -31.16
N ASP A 77 -6.69 13.63 -32.32
CA ASP A 77 -5.95 13.28 -33.54
C ASP A 77 -5.08 14.44 -34.04
N THR A 78 -5.60 15.66 -34.01
CA THR A 78 -4.85 16.87 -34.40
C THR A 78 -3.66 17.09 -33.48
N PHE A 79 -3.88 16.99 -32.16
CA PHE A 79 -2.81 17.15 -31.16
C PHE A 79 -1.77 16.03 -31.22
N LEU A 80 -2.18 14.80 -31.53
CA LEU A 80 -1.27 13.68 -31.78
C LEU A 80 -0.35 13.97 -32.97
N TRP A 81 -0.90 14.43 -34.09
CA TRP A 81 -0.11 14.79 -35.28
C TRP A 81 0.80 15.99 -35.04
N LEU A 82 0.31 17.03 -34.34
CA LEU A 82 1.15 18.16 -33.94
C LEU A 82 2.32 17.72 -33.07
N THR A 83 2.08 16.81 -32.12
CA THR A 83 3.11 16.27 -31.23
C THR A 83 4.16 15.47 -32.01
N ARG A 84 3.73 14.60 -32.94
CA ARG A 84 4.63 13.85 -33.83
C ARG A 84 5.53 14.76 -34.66
N ILE A 85 4.94 15.78 -35.28
CA ILE A 85 5.67 16.70 -36.15
C ILE A 85 6.62 17.56 -35.31
N ALA A 86 6.16 18.13 -34.20
CA ALA A 86 6.97 18.97 -33.34
C ALA A 86 8.16 18.22 -32.72
N THR A 87 7.93 17.03 -32.16
CA THR A 87 9.01 16.19 -31.59
C THR A 87 10.03 15.78 -32.64
N THR A 88 9.58 15.39 -33.84
CA THR A 88 10.47 14.98 -34.93
C THR A 88 11.31 16.14 -35.45
N LEU A 89 10.69 17.31 -35.68
CA LEU A 89 11.40 18.50 -36.16
C LEU A 89 12.41 19.00 -35.14
N LEU A 90 12.07 18.98 -33.84
CA LEU A 90 12.98 19.36 -32.76
C LEU A 90 14.18 18.40 -32.67
N ALA A 91 13.94 17.10 -32.81
CA ALA A 91 14.99 16.08 -32.84
C ALA A 91 16.00 16.31 -33.97
N LEU A 92 15.49 16.52 -35.19
CA LEU A 92 16.32 16.78 -36.37
C LEU A 92 17.08 18.11 -36.25
N ALA A 93 16.42 19.16 -35.76
CA ALA A 93 17.05 20.47 -35.60
C ALA A 93 18.18 20.44 -34.55
N LEU A 94 18.02 19.67 -33.47
CA LEU A 94 19.09 19.43 -32.49
C LEU A 94 20.24 18.63 -33.10
N LEU A 95 19.94 17.55 -33.83
CA LEU A 95 20.97 16.70 -34.43
C LEU A 95 21.86 17.50 -35.39
N PHE A 96 21.25 18.23 -36.32
CA PHE A 96 21.98 18.99 -37.33
C PHE A 96 22.46 20.36 -36.86
N GLY A 97 21.95 20.87 -35.73
CA GLY A 97 22.24 22.23 -35.29
C GLY A 97 21.66 23.27 -36.24
N PHE A 98 20.34 23.24 -36.41
CA PHE A 98 19.58 24.18 -37.24
C PHE A 98 18.82 25.18 -36.36
N ALA A 99 18.85 26.46 -36.75
CA ALA A 99 18.22 27.58 -36.07
C ALA A 99 18.44 27.57 -34.55
N ARG A 100 19.67 27.29 -34.10
CA ARG A 100 19.97 26.89 -32.71
C ARG A 100 19.40 27.82 -31.65
N ARG A 101 19.56 29.14 -31.80
CA ARG A 101 18.95 30.13 -30.89
C ARG A 101 17.44 29.93 -30.75
N THR A 102 16.74 29.90 -31.87
CA THR A 102 15.28 29.76 -31.90
C THR A 102 14.83 28.38 -31.42
N VAL A 103 15.48 27.33 -31.88
CA VAL A 103 15.15 25.93 -31.56
C VAL A 103 15.39 25.61 -30.09
N TYR A 104 16.42 26.17 -29.45
CA TYR A 104 16.62 25.92 -28.03
C TYR A 104 15.55 26.59 -27.16
N VAL A 105 15.13 27.80 -27.52
CA VAL A 105 14.06 28.51 -26.82
C VAL A 105 12.72 27.81 -27.04
N ILE A 106 12.37 27.50 -28.30
CA ILE A 106 11.15 26.77 -28.62
C ILE A 106 11.16 25.38 -27.97
N GLY A 107 12.29 24.68 -27.99
CA GLY A 107 12.44 23.37 -27.36
C GLY A 107 12.26 23.42 -25.84
N ALA A 108 12.79 24.44 -25.16
CA ALA A 108 12.56 24.66 -23.74
C ALA A 108 11.08 24.93 -23.44
N LEU A 109 10.45 25.82 -24.20
CA LEU A 109 9.02 26.15 -24.04
C LEU A 109 8.12 24.94 -24.33
N TYR A 110 8.45 24.17 -25.37
CA TYR A 110 7.73 22.95 -25.74
C TYR A 110 7.87 21.86 -24.66
N SER A 111 9.08 21.71 -24.10
CA SER A 111 9.32 20.78 -22.99
C SER A 111 8.53 21.19 -21.75
N LEU A 112 8.46 22.48 -21.45
CA LEU A 112 7.67 23.02 -20.34
C LEU A 112 6.16 22.85 -20.56
N LEU A 113 5.69 22.98 -21.81
CA LEU A 113 4.30 22.76 -22.18
C LEU A 113 3.88 21.29 -22.09
N ILE A 114 4.73 20.36 -22.55
CA ILE A 114 4.49 18.92 -22.37
C ILE A 114 4.52 18.57 -20.88
N TRP A 115 5.46 19.15 -20.14
CA TRP A 115 5.57 18.97 -18.70
C TRP A 115 4.30 19.42 -17.98
N SER A 116 3.73 20.56 -18.35
CA SER A 116 2.53 21.10 -17.70
C SER A 116 1.22 20.37 -18.06
N THR A 117 1.22 19.35 -18.91
CA THR A 117 0.01 18.65 -19.37
C THR A 117 0.00 17.17 -19.00
N ALA A 118 0.65 16.31 -19.79
CA ALA A 118 0.64 14.85 -19.60
C ALA A 118 2.02 14.25 -19.30
N GLY A 119 3.11 14.93 -19.67
CA GLY A 119 4.47 14.38 -19.60
C GLY A 119 5.25 14.72 -18.34
N GLY A 120 4.79 15.71 -17.55
CA GLY A 120 5.53 16.21 -16.37
C GLY A 120 4.96 15.83 -15.01
N PHE A 121 3.68 15.45 -14.97
CA PHE A 121 3.02 15.07 -13.74
C PHE A 121 3.14 13.57 -13.40
N GLY A 122 3.68 12.74 -14.31
CA GLY A 122 3.82 11.30 -14.08
C GLY A 122 2.46 10.64 -13.79
N GLY A 123 2.46 9.39 -13.31
CA GLY A 123 1.24 8.78 -12.77
C GLY A 123 0.68 9.55 -11.56
N PRO A 124 -0.37 9.06 -10.90
CA PRO A 124 -0.99 9.73 -9.75
C PRO A 124 0.07 10.13 -8.71
N TYR A 125 -0.02 11.36 -8.17
CA TYR A 125 0.88 11.79 -7.10
C TYR A 125 0.64 10.93 -5.88
N THR A 126 1.60 10.04 -5.62
CA THR A 126 1.63 9.20 -4.42
C THR A 126 2.73 9.70 -3.51
N ILE A 127 2.47 9.67 -2.21
CA ILE A 127 3.44 10.09 -1.20
C ILE A 127 4.67 9.18 -1.32
N GLY A 128 5.83 9.76 -1.67
CA GLY A 128 7.09 9.02 -1.88
C GLY A 128 7.51 8.86 -3.35
N ALA A 129 6.68 9.21 -4.32
CA ALA A 129 7.09 9.24 -5.73
C ALA A 129 7.82 10.55 -6.08
N SER A 130 9.11 10.49 -6.41
CA SER A 130 9.93 11.64 -6.79
C SER A 130 10.03 11.85 -8.32
N ASN A 131 9.05 11.38 -9.09
CA ASN A 131 9.10 11.48 -10.54
C ASN A 131 8.42 12.77 -11.03
N THR A 132 9.17 13.88 -11.07
CA THR A 132 8.73 15.17 -11.64
C THR A 132 8.68 15.16 -13.19
N GLY A 133 8.77 13.99 -13.82
CA GLY A 133 8.88 13.82 -15.26
C GLY A 133 10.21 14.30 -15.85
N VAL A 134 10.55 13.82 -17.06
CA VAL A 134 11.78 14.20 -17.77
C VAL A 134 11.73 15.63 -18.35
N GLY A 135 10.56 16.25 -18.41
CA GLY A 135 10.35 17.56 -19.03
C GLY A 135 11.17 18.70 -18.40
N LEU A 136 11.27 18.77 -17.06
CA LEU A 136 12.09 19.78 -16.39
C LEU A 136 13.58 19.58 -16.65
N ILE A 137 14.04 18.32 -16.72
CA ILE A 137 15.43 18.00 -17.07
C ILE A 137 15.73 18.50 -18.50
N TYR A 138 14.79 18.33 -19.43
CA TYR A 138 14.95 18.84 -20.80
C TYR A 138 15.02 20.36 -20.84
N VAL A 139 14.19 21.07 -20.06
CA VAL A 139 14.28 22.54 -19.91
C VAL A 139 15.65 22.96 -19.41
N LEU A 140 16.21 22.27 -18.41
CA LEU A 140 17.55 22.57 -17.88
C LEU A 140 18.64 22.30 -18.92
N ILE A 141 18.56 21.21 -19.68
CA ILE A 141 19.52 20.92 -20.77
C ILE A 141 19.43 22.00 -21.87
N PHE A 142 18.23 22.43 -22.25
CA PHE A 142 18.06 23.56 -23.18
C PHE A 142 18.64 24.86 -22.60
N ALA A 143 18.44 25.15 -21.31
CA ALA A 143 19.02 26.32 -20.65
C ALA A 143 20.56 26.29 -20.65
N VAL A 144 21.15 25.11 -20.43
CA VAL A 144 22.60 24.89 -20.55
C VAL A 144 23.06 25.10 -21.99
N LEU A 145 22.36 24.55 -22.98
CA LEU A 145 22.67 24.77 -24.40
C LEU A 145 22.57 26.26 -24.79
N ILE A 146 21.59 26.99 -24.27
CA ILE A 146 21.45 28.45 -24.47
C ILE A 146 22.63 29.18 -23.83
N ALA A 147 22.96 28.88 -22.56
CA ALA A 147 24.05 29.54 -21.84
C ALA A 147 25.41 29.31 -22.51
N ILE A 148 25.65 28.08 -22.98
CA ILE A 148 26.86 27.72 -23.72
C ILE A 148 26.87 28.44 -25.08
N ASN A 149 25.76 28.41 -25.85
CA ASN A 149 25.69 29.09 -27.15
C ASN A 149 25.88 30.60 -27.02
N HIS A 150 25.36 31.21 -25.95
CA HIS A 150 25.55 32.62 -25.66
C HIS A 150 27.01 32.99 -25.35
N ARG A 151 27.78 32.09 -24.71
CA ARG A 151 29.19 32.30 -24.38
C ARG A 151 30.15 31.95 -25.53
N ALA A 152 29.88 30.85 -26.24
CA ALA A 152 30.78 30.27 -27.23
C ALA A 152 30.59 30.82 -28.66
N GLY A 153 29.37 31.24 -29.04
CA GLY A 153 29.06 31.77 -30.38
C GLY A 153 28.93 30.69 -31.46
N THR A 154 29.30 31.04 -32.70
CA THR A 154 29.13 30.18 -33.88
C THR A 154 29.88 28.86 -33.76
N SER A 155 29.17 27.75 -34.02
CA SER A 155 29.73 26.40 -33.98
C SER A 155 30.01 25.92 -35.42
N PRO A 156 31.23 25.50 -35.77
CA PRO A 156 31.53 24.98 -37.10
C PRO A 156 30.90 23.60 -37.37
N TYR A 157 30.28 23.00 -36.35
CA TYR A 157 29.63 21.69 -36.38
C TYR A 157 28.10 21.82 -36.36
N SER A 158 27.55 22.84 -37.02
CA SER A 158 26.11 23.07 -37.15
C SER A 158 25.73 23.38 -38.59
N LEU A 159 24.49 23.06 -38.97
CA LEU A 159 23.93 23.46 -40.26
C LEU A 159 23.86 24.99 -40.38
N ASP A 160 23.63 25.68 -39.28
CA ASP A 160 23.62 27.15 -39.20
C ASP A 160 24.91 27.77 -39.75
N TYR A 161 26.08 27.20 -39.42
CA TYR A 161 27.37 27.69 -39.94
C TYR A 161 27.44 27.66 -41.47
N PHE A 162 26.96 26.58 -42.09
CA PHE A 162 26.94 26.46 -43.55
C PHE A 162 25.91 27.37 -44.22
N ILE A 163 24.80 27.64 -43.54
CA ILE A 163 23.78 28.58 -44.02
C ILE A 163 24.34 30.01 -43.93
N GLU A 164 24.96 30.40 -42.82
CA GLU A 164 25.53 31.74 -42.61
C GLU A 164 26.65 32.07 -43.59
N LEU A 165 27.43 31.07 -44.05
CA LEU A 165 28.42 31.24 -45.11
C LEU A 165 27.81 31.73 -46.43
N LYS A 166 26.54 31.36 -46.71
CA LYS A 166 25.82 31.77 -47.93
C LYS A 166 24.83 32.90 -47.69
N TRP A 167 24.29 33.00 -46.48
CA TRP A 167 23.28 33.97 -46.08
C TRP A 167 23.58 34.52 -44.68
N PRO A 168 24.40 35.58 -44.57
CA PRO A 168 24.85 36.10 -43.28
C PRO A 168 23.73 36.60 -42.34
N ALA A 169 22.58 37.00 -42.89
CA ALA A 169 21.42 37.42 -42.10
C ALA A 169 20.77 36.27 -41.30
N TRP A 170 21.09 35.01 -41.60
CA TRP A 170 20.62 33.84 -40.84
C TRP A 170 21.09 33.84 -39.38
N SER A 171 22.20 34.52 -39.10
CA SER A 171 22.73 34.70 -37.74
C SER A 171 21.72 35.30 -36.75
N TRP A 172 20.74 36.08 -37.23
CA TRP A 172 19.66 36.60 -36.39
C TRP A 172 18.79 35.48 -35.78
N VAL A 173 18.59 34.39 -36.52
CA VAL A 173 17.78 33.22 -36.12
C VAL A 173 18.62 32.18 -35.37
N ALA A 174 19.90 32.07 -35.70
CA ALA A 174 20.79 31.01 -35.23
C ALA A 174 21.64 31.38 -34.01
N GLU A 175 22.03 32.64 -33.86
CA GLU A 175 23.09 33.07 -32.93
C GLU A 175 22.64 34.17 -31.97
N TRP A 176 23.25 34.21 -30.77
CA TRP A 176 23.01 35.26 -29.77
C TRP A 176 24.07 36.37 -29.78
N ARG A 177 25.21 36.14 -30.44
CA ARG A 177 26.33 37.10 -30.51
C ARG A 177 26.94 37.07 -31.91
N GLU A 178 27.10 38.23 -32.53
CA GLU A 178 27.82 38.37 -33.80
C GLU A 178 29.33 38.11 -33.56
N ARG A 179 29.83 36.92 -33.93
CA ARG A 179 31.27 36.66 -34.10
C ARG A 179 31.57 36.48 -35.58
N ARG A 180 32.76 36.89 -36.03
CA ARG A 180 33.21 36.64 -37.40
C ARG A 180 33.36 35.12 -37.60
N LEU A 181 32.82 34.60 -38.70
CA LEU A 181 32.91 33.17 -39.08
C LEU A 181 34.37 32.66 -39.19
N SER A 182 35.35 33.56 -39.26
CA SER A 182 36.79 33.29 -39.31
C SER A 182 37.38 32.73 -38.01
N ASP A 183 36.69 32.89 -36.88
CA ASP A 183 37.26 32.59 -35.54
C ASP A 183 36.81 31.21 -35.01
N ALA A 184 36.13 30.41 -35.84
CA ALA A 184 35.61 29.10 -35.47
C ALA A 184 36.75 28.07 -35.34
N PRO A 185 37.01 27.52 -34.14
CA PRO A 185 38.11 26.57 -33.94
C PRO A 185 37.87 25.26 -34.71
N ARG A 186 38.79 24.89 -35.61
CA ARG A 186 38.76 23.62 -36.35
C ARG A 186 39.52 22.53 -35.58
N VAL A 187 38.86 21.42 -35.27
CA VAL A 187 39.44 20.33 -34.49
C VAL A 187 39.97 19.22 -35.42
N ALA A 188 41.13 18.65 -35.07
CA ALA A 188 41.76 17.55 -35.80
C ALA A 188 40.86 16.30 -35.85
N TRP A 189 40.92 15.58 -36.97
CA TRP A 189 40.02 14.46 -37.32
C TRP A 189 40.02 13.29 -36.32
N TRP A 190 41.13 13.03 -35.62
CA TRP A 190 41.24 11.96 -34.62
C TRP A 190 40.51 12.26 -33.31
N ALA A 191 40.30 13.53 -32.97
CA ALA A 191 39.44 13.91 -31.84
C ALA A 191 37.95 13.75 -32.20
N GLN A 192 37.61 13.83 -33.50
CA GLN A 192 36.24 13.64 -33.99
C GLN A 192 35.82 12.16 -33.92
N THR A 193 36.73 11.22 -34.18
CA THR A 193 36.43 9.76 -34.09
C THR A 193 36.19 9.30 -32.66
N GLY A 194 36.96 9.78 -31.68
CA GLY A 194 36.74 9.48 -30.26
C GLY A 194 35.37 9.95 -29.76
N ILE A 195 34.89 11.09 -30.26
CA ILE A 195 33.58 11.63 -29.92
C ILE A 195 32.45 10.90 -30.62
N LEU A 196 32.61 10.56 -31.90
CA LEU A 196 31.64 9.72 -32.60
C LEU A 196 31.49 8.36 -31.92
N ALA A 197 32.59 7.77 -31.44
CA ALA A 197 32.56 6.55 -30.64
C ALA A 197 31.86 6.74 -29.28
N GLY A 198 32.14 7.85 -28.58
CA GLY A 198 31.48 8.19 -27.31
C GLY A 198 29.98 8.42 -27.45
N VAL A 199 29.57 9.17 -28.49
CA VAL A 199 28.15 9.37 -28.84
C VAL A 199 27.52 8.02 -29.19
N ALA A 200 28.15 7.20 -30.04
CA ALA A 200 27.64 5.88 -30.39
C ALA A 200 27.47 4.95 -29.17
N ALA A 201 28.40 5.00 -28.20
CA ALA A 201 28.29 4.25 -26.96
C ALA A 201 27.11 4.74 -26.10
N VAL A 202 26.93 6.06 -25.97
CA VAL A 202 25.78 6.64 -25.26
C VAL A 202 24.47 6.26 -25.95
N VAL A 203 24.40 6.29 -27.29
CA VAL A 203 23.23 5.82 -28.05
C VAL A 203 22.98 4.35 -27.78
N PHE A 204 24.01 3.51 -27.82
CA PHE A 204 23.89 2.08 -27.56
C PHE A 204 23.30 1.80 -26.17
N PHE A 205 23.81 2.46 -25.12
CA PHE A 205 23.28 2.27 -23.76
C PHE A 205 21.86 2.84 -23.58
N LEU A 206 21.54 3.97 -24.22
CA LEU A 206 20.18 4.52 -24.20
C LEU A 206 19.18 3.60 -24.91
N VAL A 207 19.55 3.01 -26.05
CA VAL A 207 18.71 2.07 -26.81
C VAL A 207 18.60 0.71 -26.11
N ALA A 208 19.69 0.20 -25.51
CA ALA A 208 19.68 -1.05 -24.76
C ALA A 208 18.84 -0.95 -23.47
N GLY A 209 18.89 0.18 -22.76
CA GLY A 209 18.00 0.46 -21.63
C GLY A 209 16.53 0.61 -22.03
N LEU A 210 16.28 1.05 -23.27
CA LEU A 210 14.94 1.25 -23.83
C LEU A 210 14.11 -0.02 -23.86
N GLN A 211 14.74 -1.16 -24.13
CA GLN A 211 14.07 -2.47 -24.19
C GLN A 211 13.54 -2.91 -22.82
N SER A 212 14.24 -2.54 -21.73
CA SER A 212 13.77 -2.75 -20.36
C SER A 212 12.60 -1.83 -20.04
N SER A 213 12.68 -0.54 -20.38
CA SER A 213 11.60 0.43 -20.11
C SER A 213 10.35 0.22 -20.97
N MET A 214 10.50 -0.26 -22.21
CA MET A 214 9.38 -0.56 -23.11
C MET A 214 8.55 -1.77 -22.67
N ASN A 215 9.11 -2.64 -21.82
CA ASN A 215 8.42 -3.81 -21.28
C ASN A 215 7.79 -3.55 -19.90
N VAL A 216 8.05 -2.39 -19.28
CA VAL A 216 7.36 -1.97 -18.06
C VAL A 216 6.03 -1.36 -18.42
N LYS A 217 4.94 -2.10 -18.20
CA LYS A 217 3.58 -1.57 -18.34
C LYS A 217 3.30 -0.60 -17.18
N ALA A 218 2.74 0.57 -17.47
CA ALA A 218 2.20 1.43 -16.42
C ALA A 218 1.16 0.65 -15.59
N PRO A 219 1.08 0.85 -14.25
CA PRO A 219 0.03 0.26 -13.45
C PRO A 219 -1.31 0.70 -14.03
N THR A 220 -2.19 -0.26 -14.35
CA THR A 220 -3.56 0.07 -14.74
C THR A 220 -4.31 0.64 -13.53
N PRO A 221 -5.37 1.43 -13.72
CA PRO A 221 -6.25 1.82 -12.61
C PRO A 221 -6.72 0.63 -11.77
N ALA A 222 -6.93 -0.53 -12.40
CA ALA A 222 -7.21 -1.79 -11.71
C ALA A 222 -6.02 -2.28 -10.85
N ALA A 223 -4.79 -2.16 -11.32
CA ALA A 223 -3.60 -2.52 -10.53
C ALA A 223 -3.38 -1.55 -9.34
N ALA A 224 -3.71 -0.27 -9.49
CA ALA A 224 -3.67 0.70 -8.40
C ALA A 224 -4.77 0.42 -7.36
N ALA A 225 -6.00 0.16 -7.80
CA ALA A 225 -7.12 -0.20 -6.93
C ALA A 225 -6.91 -1.53 -6.19
N ALA A 226 -6.20 -2.48 -6.80
CA ALA A 226 -5.81 -3.74 -6.17
C ALA A 226 -4.70 -3.58 -5.11
N ALA A 227 -3.94 -2.48 -5.14
CA ALA A 227 -2.84 -2.22 -4.20
C ALA A 227 -3.30 -1.54 -2.89
N VAL A 228 -4.51 -0.97 -2.86
CA VAL A 228 -5.07 -0.33 -1.66
C VAL A 228 -5.59 -1.39 -0.70
N SER A 229 -5.03 -1.44 0.51
CA SER A 229 -5.50 -2.36 1.56
C SER A 229 -6.68 -1.74 2.32
N PRO A 230 -7.76 -2.50 2.61
CA PRO A 230 -8.87 -2.04 3.43
C PRO A 230 -8.42 -1.61 4.83
N LEU A 231 -7.36 -2.21 5.39
CA LEU A 231 -6.85 -1.82 6.70
C LEU A 231 -6.18 -0.44 6.70
N GLN A 232 -5.68 0.02 5.55
CA GLN A 232 -5.17 1.38 5.37
C GLN A 232 -6.30 2.42 5.25
N LEU A 233 -7.51 1.99 4.90
CA LEU A 233 -8.70 2.84 4.78
C LEU A 233 -9.54 2.88 6.06
N MET A 234 -9.13 2.12 7.08
CA MET A 234 -9.86 1.99 8.35
C MET A 234 -9.94 3.33 9.08
N SER A 235 -11.08 3.59 9.70
CA SER A 235 -11.26 4.69 10.65
C SER A 235 -10.42 4.47 11.91
N LYS A 236 -10.03 5.57 12.57
CA LYS A 236 -9.39 5.53 13.89
C LYS A 236 -10.37 5.23 15.03
N GLU A 237 -11.67 5.40 14.78
CA GLU A 237 -12.70 5.05 15.75
C GLU A 237 -12.87 3.52 15.81
N PRO A 238 -13.19 2.95 16.99
CA PRO A 238 -13.55 1.54 17.11
C PRO A 238 -14.74 1.17 16.22
N VAL A 239 -14.84 -0.10 15.84
CA VAL A 239 -16.04 -0.63 15.18
C VAL A 239 -17.28 -0.29 16.02
N LYS A 240 -18.35 0.21 15.42
CA LYS A 240 -19.52 0.69 16.19
C LYS A 240 -20.31 -0.45 16.82
N GLN A 241 -20.45 -1.55 16.10
CA GLN A 241 -21.20 -2.72 16.52
C GLN A 241 -20.47 -3.97 16.06
N ALA A 242 -19.96 -4.76 17.01
CA ALA A 242 -19.42 -6.08 16.72
C ALA A 242 -20.52 -7.11 16.46
N HIS A 243 -20.18 -8.15 15.72
CA HIS A 243 -20.98 -9.36 15.61
C HIS A 243 -21.09 -10.03 16.98
N ASP A 244 -22.30 -10.39 17.41
CA ASP A 244 -22.50 -11.11 18.67
C ASP A 244 -21.95 -12.52 18.54
N ALA A 245 -20.87 -12.81 19.27
CA ALA A 245 -20.26 -14.13 19.27
C ALA A 245 -21.03 -15.11 20.16
N SER A 246 -22.01 -14.70 20.97
CA SER A 246 -22.68 -15.60 21.91
C SER A 246 -23.38 -16.75 21.18
N LEU A 247 -23.24 -17.97 21.69
CA LEU A 247 -23.99 -19.11 21.15
C LEU A 247 -25.51 -18.83 21.29
N PRO A 248 -26.29 -18.83 20.20
CA PRO A 248 -27.72 -18.60 20.30
C PRO A 248 -28.40 -19.74 21.08
N PRO A 249 -29.58 -19.51 21.68
CA PRO A 249 -30.30 -20.54 22.41
C PRO A 249 -30.58 -21.78 21.56
N LEU A 250 -30.54 -22.96 22.17
CA LEU A 250 -30.88 -24.21 21.51
C LEU A 250 -32.32 -24.14 20.97
N THR A 251 -32.48 -24.42 19.68
CA THR A 251 -33.80 -24.38 19.04
C THR A 251 -34.65 -25.55 19.53
N GLN A 252 -35.86 -25.26 20.02
CA GLN A 252 -36.75 -26.24 20.63
C GLN A 252 -37.58 -27.02 19.59
N GLY A 253 -37.96 -28.26 19.92
CA GLY A 253 -38.81 -29.10 19.09
C GLY A 253 -38.09 -30.30 18.45
N LYS A 254 -38.83 -31.21 17.83
CA LYS A 254 -38.25 -32.34 17.06
C LYS A 254 -37.86 -31.95 15.63
N GLU A 255 -38.58 -30.99 15.06
CA GLU A 255 -38.29 -30.38 13.77
C GLU A 255 -38.03 -28.88 13.99
N VAL A 256 -36.91 -28.41 13.46
CA VAL A 256 -36.43 -27.04 13.53
C VAL A 256 -36.52 -26.44 12.14
N THR A 257 -37.33 -25.39 11.96
CA THR A 257 -37.44 -24.68 10.69
C THR A 257 -36.52 -23.47 10.66
N LEU A 258 -35.60 -23.44 9.70
CA LEU A 258 -34.66 -22.36 9.46
C LEU A 258 -35.08 -21.58 8.23
N ASN A 259 -35.34 -20.28 8.39
CA ASN A 259 -35.64 -19.39 7.30
C ASN A 259 -34.40 -18.56 6.98
N ILE A 260 -33.79 -18.80 5.81
CA ILE A 260 -32.55 -18.13 5.40
C ILE A 260 -32.81 -17.36 4.11
N ASP A 261 -32.65 -16.04 4.18
CA ASP A 261 -32.70 -15.17 3.01
C ASP A 261 -31.28 -14.88 2.52
N ILE A 262 -31.02 -15.06 1.22
CA ILE A 262 -29.79 -14.62 0.56
C ILE A 262 -30.02 -13.21 0.01
N SER A 263 -29.06 -12.31 0.18
CA SER A 263 -29.19 -10.92 -0.26
C SER A 263 -27.85 -10.32 -0.71
N ASP A 264 -27.90 -9.29 -1.54
CA ASP A 264 -26.74 -8.43 -1.84
C ASP A 264 -26.71 -7.26 -0.86
N LYS A 265 -25.64 -7.12 -0.07
CA LYS A 265 -25.53 -6.04 0.93
C LYS A 265 -24.11 -5.52 1.09
N ASP A 266 -24.04 -4.25 1.47
CA ASP A 266 -22.80 -3.63 1.93
C ASP A 266 -22.63 -3.96 3.42
N VAL A 267 -21.61 -4.72 3.75
CA VAL A 267 -21.26 -5.10 5.13
C VAL A 267 -19.98 -4.40 5.55
N GLU A 268 -19.85 -4.05 6.83
CA GLU A 268 -18.61 -3.52 7.38
C GLU A 268 -17.60 -4.65 7.58
N ILE A 269 -16.37 -4.51 7.08
CA ILE A 269 -15.30 -5.53 7.16
C ILE A 269 -14.09 -5.08 7.98
N ALA A 270 -13.99 -3.77 8.23
CA ALA A 270 -13.09 -3.09 9.15
C ALA A 270 -13.74 -1.76 9.52
N SER A 271 -13.36 -1.13 10.62
CA SER A 271 -13.99 0.13 11.07
C SER A 271 -14.05 1.18 9.95
N GLY A 272 -15.26 1.59 9.55
CA GLY A 272 -15.47 2.58 8.49
C GLY A 272 -15.25 2.09 7.05
N VAL A 273 -14.97 0.80 6.84
CA VAL A 273 -14.71 0.18 5.53
C VAL A 273 -15.79 -0.85 5.22
N LYS A 274 -16.43 -0.67 4.06
CA LYS A 274 -17.54 -1.53 3.61
C LYS A 274 -17.12 -2.44 2.48
N TYR A 275 -17.84 -3.55 2.32
CA TYR A 275 -17.64 -4.53 1.26
C TYR A 275 -18.96 -4.95 0.63
N LYS A 276 -18.99 -5.08 -0.71
CA LYS A 276 -20.12 -5.65 -1.47
C LYS A 276 -20.21 -7.17 -1.26
N ALA A 277 -20.90 -7.61 -0.21
CA ALA A 277 -21.03 -9.00 0.19
C ALA A 277 -22.35 -9.65 -0.27
N TRP A 278 -22.40 -10.98 -0.17
CA TRP A 278 -23.55 -11.82 -0.51
C TRP A 278 -24.08 -12.59 0.71
N PRO A 279 -24.46 -11.93 1.81
CA PRO A 279 -24.74 -12.63 3.07
C PRO A 279 -25.94 -13.58 3.03
N PHE A 280 -25.80 -14.71 3.74
CA PHE A 280 -26.94 -15.46 4.28
C PHE A 280 -27.53 -14.71 5.48
N GLY A 281 -28.85 -14.53 5.55
CA GLY A 281 -29.52 -13.86 6.67
C GLY A 281 -29.19 -12.37 6.83
N GLY A 282 -28.47 -11.76 5.88
CA GLY A 282 -28.14 -10.34 5.87
C GLY A 282 -26.92 -9.93 6.70
N SER A 283 -26.14 -10.87 7.23
CA SER A 283 -24.86 -10.64 7.91
C SER A 283 -23.75 -11.57 7.39
N VAL A 284 -22.49 -11.21 7.66
CA VAL A 284 -21.34 -12.09 7.43
C VAL A 284 -20.56 -12.22 8.75
N PRO A 285 -20.39 -13.43 9.32
CA PRO A 285 -21.01 -14.69 8.88
C PRO A 285 -22.55 -14.62 8.91
N GLY A 286 -23.18 -15.54 8.19
CA GLY A 286 -24.61 -15.78 8.31
C GLY A 286 -25.00 -16.25 9.73
N PRO A 287 -26.30 -16.35 10.02
CA PRO A 287 -26.79 -16.72 11.34
C PRO A 287 -26.15 -18.02 11.88
N THR A 288 -25.68 -17.98 13.11
CA THR A 288 -25.29 -19.21 13.82
C THR A 288 -26.54 -20.02 14.11
N LEU A 289 -26.49 -21.31 13.77
CA LEU A 289 -27.58 -22.25 13.96
C LEU A 289 -27.25 -23.16 15.13
N HIS A 290 -28.18 -23.34 16.08
CA HIS A 290 -27.98 -24.19 17.24
C HIS A 290 -29.10 -25.22 17.35
N VAL A 291 -28.73 -26.47 17.11
CA VAL A 291 -29.61 -27.65 17.10
C VAL A 291 -29.01 -28.76 17.96
N LYS A 292 -29.81 -29.78 18.23
CA LYS A 292 -29.42 -30.98 18.98
C LYS A 292 -29.43 -32.19 18.05
N GLN A 293 -28.49 -33.10 18.28
CA GLN A 293 -28.38 -34.37 17.57
C GLN A 293 -29.73 -35.11 17.56
N GLY A 294 -30.14 -35.57 16.38
CA GLY A 294 -31.41 -36.24 16.13
C GLY A 294 -32.59 -35.31 15.82
N GLN A 295 -32.41 -33.98 15.87
CA GLN A 295 -33.43 -33.06 15.36
C GLN A 295 -33.49 -33.08 13.83
N MET A 296 -34.69 -32.94 13.27
CA MET A 296 -34.91 -32.67 11.86
C MET A 296 -34.73 -31.18 11.60
N VAL A 297 -33.84 -30.82 10.68
CA VAL A 297 -33.56 -29.44 10.28
C VAL A 297 -34.21 -29.21 8.92
N LYS A 298 -35.30 -28.45 8.93
CA LYS A 298 -36.03 -28.03 7.73
C LYS A 298 -35.53 -26.65 7.32
N VAL A 299 -34.84 -26.56 6.19
CA VAL A 299 -34.27 -25.32 5.66
C VAL A 299 -35.22 -24.77 4.60
N VAL A 300 -35.64 -23.53 4.78
CA VAL A 300 -36.38 -22.73 3.79
C VAL A 300 -35.46 -21.61 3.32
N LEU A 301 -34.86 -21.82 2.15
CA LEU A 301 -33.89 -20.90 1.55
C LEU A 301 -34.58 -20.03 0.51
N ARG A 302 -34.40 -18.71 0.59
CA ARG A 302 -34.98 -17.75 -0.36
C ARG A 302 -33.88 -16.90 -0.98
N ASN A 303 -33.80 -16.89 -2.31
CA ASN A 303 -32.84 -16.06 -3.00
C ASN A 303 -33.44 -14.69 -3.33
N LYS A 304 -33.08 -13.67 -2.55
CA LYS A 304 -33.45 -12.27 -2.81
C LYS A 304 -32.30 -11.47 -3.43
N ALA A 305 -31.18 -12.11 -3.75
CA ALA A 305 -30.04 -11.51 -4.40
C ALA A 305 -30.21 -11.49 -5.93
N THR A 306 -29.24 -10.90 -6.61
CA THR A 306 -29.26 -10.70 -8.07
C THR A 306 -28.67 -11.87 -8.88
N MET A 307 -28.03 -12.84 -8.22
CA MET A 307 -27.44 -14.02 -8.86
C MET A 307 -27.92 -15.32 -8.22
N HIS A 308 -27.71 -16.45 -8.90
CA HIS A 308 -28.09 -17.75 -8.37
C HIS A 308 -27.12 -18.21 -7.27
N HIS A 309 -27.66 -18.98 -6.34
CA HIS A 309 -26.98 -19.37 -5.11
C HIS A 309 -27.49 -20.73 -4.62
N SER A 310 -26.78 -21.37 -3.72
CA SER A 310 -27.20 -22.59 -3.03
C SER A 310 -26.73 -22.52 -1.57
N ILE A 311 -26.94 -23.60 -0.82
CA ILE A 311 -26.40 -23.75 0.53
C ILE A 311 -26.02 -25.22 0.74
N ASP A 312 -24.80 -25.44 1.22
CA ASP A 312 -24.21 -26.71 1.61
C ASP A 312 -24.03 -26.70 3.12
N PHE A 313 -24.45 -27.77 3.79
CA PHE A 313 -24.29 -27.97 5.22
C PHE A 313 -23.35 -29.16 5.47
N HIS A 314 -22.20 -28.91 6.08
CA HIS A 314 -21.28 -29.99 6.47
C HIS A 314 -21.87 -30.91 7.57
N SER A 315 -22.93 -30.47 8.28
CA SER A 315 -23.67 -31.28 9.24
C SER A 315 -24.69 -32.24 8.60
N ALA A 316 -24.94 -32.14 7.29
CA ALA A 316 -25.98 -32.89 6.61
C ALA A 316 -25.41 -34.09 5.83
N LEU A 317 -26.04 -35.26 5.99
CA LEU A 317 -25.74 -36.45 5.19
C LEU A 317 -26.77 -36.56 4.06
N THR A 318 -26.56 -35.83 2.97
CA THR A 318 -27.46 -35.77 1.83
C THR A 318 -26.71 -35.61 0.51
N PRO A 319 -27.21 -36.12 -0.63
CA PRO A 319 -26.60 -35.85 -1.93
C PRO A 319 -26.66 -34.35 -2.29
N PRO A 320 -25.52 -33.71 -2.62
CA PRO A 320 -25.49 -32.28 -2.95
C PRO A 320 -26.37 -31.92 -4.15
N ASN A 321 -26.42 -32.80 -5.17
CA ASN A 321 -27.22 -32.59 -6.38
C ASN A 321 -28.74 -32.67 -6.15
N THR A 322 -29.20 -33.04 -4.95
CA THR A 322 -30.62 -33.04 -4.59
C THR A 322 -30.97 -31.96 -3.59
N SER A 323 -30.23 -31.86 -2.48
CA SER A 323 -30.58 -30.95 -1.38
C SER A 323 -29.93 -29.58 -1.47
N PHE A 324 -28.81 -29.45 -2.18
CA PHE A 324 -28.04 -28.21 -2.31
C PHE A 324 -28.14 -27.66 -3.74
N ALA A 325 -29.33 -27.78 -4.33
CA ALA A 325 -29.62 -27.27 -5.67
C ALA A 325 -29.45 -25.74 -5.73
N ASP A 326 -28.94 -25.26 -6.86
CA ASP A 326 -28.91 -23.83 -7.15
C ASP A 326 -30.33 -23.29 -7.27
N ILE A 327 -30.54 -22.12 -6.67
CA ILE A 327 -31.79 -21.36 -6.73
C ILE A 327 -31.55 -20.03 -7.43
N MET A 328 -32.39 -19.74 -8.43
CA MET A 328 -32.33 -18.51 -9.20
C MET A 328 -32.81 -17.31 -8.39
N PRO A 329 -32.46 -16.08 -8.78
CA PRO A 329 -33.04 -14.87 -8.20
C PRO A 329 -34.58 -14.92 -8.14
N GLY A 330 -35.14 -14.70 -6.95
CA GLY A 330 -36.58 -14.74 -6.69
C GLY A 330 -37.13 -16.13 -6.36
N GLU A 331 -36.36 -17.20 -6.51
CA GLU A 331 -36.78 -18.55 -6.15
C GLU A 331 -36.60 -18.85 -4.66
N GLN A 332 -37.35 -19.85 -4.20
CA GLN A 332 -37.20 -20.41 -2.86
C GLN A 332 -37.30 -21.93 -2.93
N ILE A 333 -36.49 -22.59 -2.11
CA ILE A 333 -36.53 -24.04 -1.94
C ILE A 333 -36.73 -24.41 -0.48
N GLU A 334 -37.19 -25.63 -0.29
CA GLU A 334 -37.27 -26.27 1.01
C GLU A 334 -36.63 -27.66 0.92
N PHE A 335 -35.82 -27.99 1.92
CA PHE A 335 -35.33 -29.35 2.12
C PHE A 335 -35.15 -29.63 3.61
N THR A 336 -35.14 -30.92 3.96
CA THR A 336 -34.98 -31.36 5.35
C THR A 336 -33.87 -32.39 5.46
N PHE A 337 -33.05 -32.27 6.51
CA PHE A 337 -32.08 -33.31 6.88
C PHE A 337 -32.13 -33.56 8.38
N GLU A 338 -31.67 -34.73 8.82
CA GLU A 338 -31.52 -35.05 10.24
C GLU A 338 -30.09 -34.70 10.69
N ALA A 339 -29.95 -33.95 11.79
CA ALA A 339 -28.66 -33.65 12.41
C ALA A 339 -28.11 -34.88 13.14
N LYS A 340 -27.54 -35.84 12.39
CA LYS A 340 -27.14 -37.16 12.91
C LYS A 340 -25.85 -37.16 13.73
N VAL A 341 -24.93 -36.25 13.40
CA VAL A 341 -23.57 -36.20 13.95
C VAL A 341 -23.42 -34.94 14.80
N PRO A 342 -23.04 -35.05 16.08
CA PRO A 342 -22.79 -33.88 16.90
C PRO A 342 -21.47 -33.22 16.49
N GLY A 343 -21.35 -31.92 16.73
CA GLY A 343 -20.16 -31.17 16.40
C GLY A 343 -20.45 -29.72 16.06
N VAL A 344 -19.44 -29.05 15.51
CA VAL A 344 -19.57 -27.70 14.98
C VAL A 344 -19.10 -27.69 13.54
N PHE A 345 -19.94 -27.19 12.65
CA PHE A 345 -19.75 -27.32 11.21
C PHE A 345 -19.96 -25.98 10.53
N VAL A 346 -19.29 -25.77 9.40
CA VAL A 346 -19.62 -24.68 8.49
C VAL A 346 -20.86 -25.05 7.66
N TYR A 347 -21.63 -24.05 7.28
CA TYR A 347 -22.45 -24.11 6.08
C TYR A 347 -22.03 -22.99 5.14
N HIS A 348 -22.08 -23.22 3.84
CA HIS A 348 -21.65 -22.22 2.85
C HIS A 348 -22.35 -22.39 1.51
N CYS A 349 -22.21 -21.43 0.60
CA CYS A 349 -22.77 -21.57 -0.75
C CYS A 349 -21.99 -22.64 -1.55
N GLY A 350 -22.71 -23.51 -2.27
CA GLY A 350 -22.15 -24.56 -3.13
C GLY A 350 -22.13 -24.20 -4.63
N THR A 351 -22.58 -23.01 -4.99
CA THR A 351 -22.71 -22.56 -6.38
C THR A 351 -21.35 -22.23 -7.00
N PRO A 352 -21.02 -22.78 -8.20
CA PRO A 352 -19.80 -22.42 -8.92
C PRO A 352 -19.77 -20.95 -9.40
N PRO A 353 -18.61 -20.25 -9.32
CA PRO A 353 -17.36 -20.67 -8.71
C PRO A 353 -17.41 -20.52 -7.19
N ILE A 354 -17.38 -21.65 -6.47
CA ILE A 354 -17.57 -21.73 -5.01
C ILE A 354 -16.63 -20.79 -4.25
N LEU A 355 -15.36 -20.70 -4.70
CA LEU A 355 -14.37 -19.80 -4.13
C LEU A 355 -14.85 -18.34 -4.06
N LEU A 356 -15.50 -17.85 -5.11
CA LEU A 356 -15.99 -16.48 -5.17
C LEU A 356 -17.17 -16.27 -4.22
N HIS A 357 -18.10 -17.23 -4.17
CA HIS A 357 -19.26 -17.15 -3.29
C HIS A 357 -18.86 -17.16 -1.82
N MET A 358 -17.99 -18.10 -1.41
CA MET A 358 -17.48 -18.17 -0.04
C MET A 358 -16.69 -16.92 0.31
N ALA A 359 -15.75 -16.47 -0.53
CA ALA A 359 -14.96 -15.27 -0.28
C ALA A 359 -15.81 -13.98 -0.20
N ASN A 360 -17.03 -13.99 -0.74
CA ASN A 360 -17.99 -12.89 -0.64
C ASN A 360 -18.92 -12.96 0.58
N GLY A 361 -18.61 -13.83 1.56
CA GLY A 361 -19.33 -13.89 2.83
C GLY A 361 -20.45 -14.92 2.90
N MET A 362 -20.54 -15.84 1.93
CA MET A 362 -21.57 -16.89 1.92
C MET A 362 -21.18 -18.07 2.79
N TYR A 363 -21.07 -17.86 4.09
CA TYR A 363 -20.77 -18.89 5.09
C TYR A 363 -21.38 -18.56 6.45
N GLY A 364 -21.58 -19.58 7.28
CA GLY A 364 -21.94 -19.45 8.69
C GLY A 364 -21.65 -20.73 9.46
N ALA A 365 -22.07 -20.79 10.71
CA ALA A 365 -21.83 -21.92 11.60
C ALA A 365 -23.12 -22.64 12.00
N ILE A 366 -23.06 -23.96 12.09
CA ILE A 366 -24.08 -24.78 12.75
C ILE A 366 -23.43 -25.61 13.87
N VAL A 367 -23.96 -25.44 15.08
CA VAL A 367 -23.62 -26.20 16.28
C VAL A 367 -24.69 -27.27 16.48
N VAL A 368 -24.25 -28.54 16.51
CA VAL A 368 -25.09 -29.71 16.77
C VAL A 368 -24.68 -30.28 18.13
N ASP A 369 -25.46 -29.96 19.15
CA ASP A 369 -25.23 -30.49 20.50
C ASP A 369 -25.40 -32.01 20.54
N PRO A 370 -24.56 -32.74 21.30
CA PRO A 370 -24.73 -34.18 21.49
C PRO A 370 -26.09 -34.51 22.12
N ALA A 371 -26.68 -35.65 21.74
CA ALA A 371 -27.91 -36.12 22.37
C ALA A 371 -27.70 -36.33 23.89
N ASP A 372 -26.60 -37.01 24.20
CA ASP A 372 -26.05 -37.24 25.54
C ASP A 372 -24.70 -36.52 25.62
N ASP A 373 -24.69 -35.30 26.15
CA ASP A 373 -23.47 -34.48 26.23
C ASP A 373 -22.67 -34.80 27.51
N PRO A 374 -21.49 -35.45 27.41
CA PRO A 374 -20.66 -35.76 28.56
C PRO A 374 -19.81 -34.55 29.02
N ARG A 375 -19.80 -33.45 28.27
CA ARG A 375 -18.96 -32.31 28.57
C ARG A 375 -19.49 -31.58 29.81
N PRO A 376 -18.61 -30.99 30.64
CA PRO A 376 -19.05 -30.09 31.69
C PRO A 376 -19.84 -28.91 31.10
N LYS A 377 -20.84 -28.43 31.84
CA LYS A 377 -21.57 -27.22 31.47
C LYS A 377 -20.59 -26.05 31.38
N ALA A 378 -20.68 -25.28 30.30
CA ALA A 378 -19.96 -24.01 30.16
C ALA A 378 -20.75 -22.88 30.83
N ASP A 379 -20.03 -21.93 31.42
CA ASP A 379 -20.60 -20.70 31.97
C ASP A 379 -20.78 -19.64 30.87
N LYS A 380 -19.90 -19.68 29.86
CA LYS A 380 -19.91 -18.80 28.68
C LYS A 380 -19.67 -19.62 27.42
N GLU A 381 -20.44 -19.34 26.38
CA GLU A 381 -20.37 -20.03 25.09
C GLU A 381 -20.30 -19.02 23.97
N TYR A 382 -19.26 -19.11 23.14
CA TYR A 382 -19.04 -18.21 22.00
C TYR A 382 -18.75 -18.98 20.72
N VAL A 383 -19.19 -18.45 19.59
CA VAL A 383 -18.96 -18.95 18.25
C VAL A 383 -18.09 -17.95 17.49
N LEU A 384 -16.93 -18.42 17.02
CA LEU A 384 -15.97 -17.65 16.28
C LEU A 384 -15.78 -18.28 14.90
N VAL A 385 -16.18 -17.57 13.85
CA VAL A 385 -16.04 -17.99 12.46
C VAL A 385 -14.87 -17.23 11.86
N GLN A 386 -13.73 -17.88 11.69
CA GLN A 386 -12.60 -17.30 10.96
C GLN A 386 -12.87 -17.33 9.46
N SER A 387 -12.58 -16.24 8.77
CA SER A 387 -12.71 -16.13 7.32
C SER A 387 -11.76 -15.08 6.74
N GLU A 388 -11.67 -15.04 5.41
CA GLU A 388 -10.84 -14.08 4.70
C GLU A 388 -11.61 -13.17 3.73
N TRP A 389 -11.13 -11.94 3.56
CA TRP A 389 -11.58 -11.02 2.50
C TRP A 389 -10.46 -10.75 1.49
N TYR A 390 -10.81 -10.84 0.21
CA TYR A 390 -9.93 -10.59 -0.93
C TYR A 390 -10.50 -9.43 -1.73
N THR A 391 -9.84 -8.27 -1.63
CA THR A 391 -10.49 -6.99 -1.91
C THR A 391 -9.83 -6.23 -3.05
N GLN A 392 -10.65 -5.49 -3.80
CA GLN A 392 -10.23 -4.38 -4.66
C GLN A 392 -11.10 -3.17 -4.32
N GLN A 393 -10.52 -1.97 -4.38
CA GLN A 393 -11.25 -0.75 -4.12
C GLN A 393 -12.26 -0.47 -5.24
N ILE A 394 -13.53 -0.24 -4.88
CA ILE A 394 -14.57 0.19 -5.83
C ILE A 394 -14.64 1.72 -5.85
N SER A 395 -14.81 2.34 -4.68
CA SER A 395 -14.91 3.79 -4.53
C SER A 395 -14.79 4.19 -3.06
N GLY A 396 -13.90 5.14 -2.74
CA GLY A 396 -13.67 5.57 -1.35
C GLY A 396 -13.38 4.38 -0.44
N ASN A 397 -14.15 4.22 0.64
CA ASN A 397 -14.01 3.12 1.60
C ASN A 397 -14.88 1.89 1.25
N LEU A 398 -15.44 1.83 0.03
CA LEU A 398 -16.20 0.68 -0.44
C LEU A 398 -15.28 -0.24 -1.26
N MET A 399 -15.22 -1.49 -0.81
CA MET A 399 -14.44 -2.58 -1.39
C MET A 399 -15.36 -3.59 -2.08
N GLY A 400 -14.79 -4.38 -2.98
CA GLY A 400 -15.44 -5.54 -3.59
C GLY A 400 -14.47 -6.67 -3.88
N PRO A 401 -14.94 -7.78 -4.47
CA PRO A 401 -14.12 -8.97 -4.67
C PRO A 401 -12.99 -8.78 -5.67
N ASP A 402 -11.81 -9.28 -5.32
CA ASP A 402 -10.70 -9.53 -6.24
C ASP A 402 -10.46 -11.05 -6.39
N PHE A 403 -10.97 -11.63 -7.48
CA PHE A 403 -10.82 -13.06 -7.76
C PHE A 403 -9.36 -13.47 -8.03
N GLY A 404 -8.52 -12.56 -8.52
CA GLY A 404 -7.10 -12.83 -8.74
C GLY A 404 -6.34 -13.00 -7.43
N LYS A 405 -6.66 -12.20 -6.42
CA LYS A 405 -6.15 -12.38 -5.04
C LYS A 405 -6.65 -13.68 -4.41
N MET A 406 -7.92 -14.04 -4.62
CA MET A 406 -8.50 -15.31 -4.14
C MET A 406 -7.70 -16.51 -4.68
N GLN A 407 -7.46 -16.56 -6.00
CA GLN A 407 -6.70 -17.65 -6.62
C GLN A 407 -5.25 -17.75 -6.14
N LYS A 408 -4.66 -16.63 -5.69
CA LYS A 408 -3.29 -16.58 -5.16
C LYS A 408 -3.21 -16.79 -3.65
N MET A 409 -4.36 -16.96 -2.97
CA MET A 409 -4.44 -17.03 -1.50
C MET A 409 -3.79 -15.81 -0.83
N GLN A 410 -4.06 -14.61 -1.37
CA GLN A 410 -3.55 -13.34 -0.85
C GLN A 410 -4.68 -12.50 -0.24
N PRO A 411 -5.16 -12.85 0.96
CA PRO A 411 -6.23 -12.09 1.60
C PRO A 411 -5.71 -10.74 2.09
N ASP A 412 -6.56 -9.73 2.04
CA ASP A 412 -6.29 -8.42 2.60
C ASP A 412 -6.74 -8.31 4.07
N ILE A 413 -7.77 -9.07 4.44
CA ILE A 413 -8.23 -9.23 5.82
C ILE A 413 -8.37 -10.72 6.13
N VAL A 414 -7.98 -11.11 7.34
CA VAL A 414 -8.39 -12.35 7.99
C VAL A 414 -9.06 -11.94 9.30
N ALA A 415 -10.26 -12.43 9.57
CA ALA A 415 -11.05 -11.94 10.71
C ALA A 415 -11.85 -13.06 11.37
N PHE A 416 -12.09 -12.92 12.68
CA PHE A 416 -13.12 -13.67 13.38
C PHE A 416 -14.45 -12.92 13.23
N ASN A 417 -15.50 -13.63 12.82
CA ASN A 417 -16.84 -13.13 12.56
C ASN A 417 -16.89 -11.93 11.58
N GLY A 418 -16.06 -11.98 10.54
CA GLY A 418 -16.18 -11.12 9.36
C GLY A 418 -15.62 -9.70 9.46
N VAL A 419 -15.29 -9.19 10.65
CA VAL A 419 -14.79 -7.82 10.85
C VAL A 419 -13.41 -7.82 11.52
N ALA A 420 -12.43 -7.18 10.88
CA ALA A 420 -11.07 -7.07 11.41
C ALA A 420 -11.06 -6.40 12.79
N PHE A 421 -10.35 -7.01 13.75
CA PHE A 421 -10.13 -6.48 15.11
C PHE A 421 -11.39 -6.19 15.96
N GLN A 422 -12.59 -6.58 15.53
CA GLN A 422 -13.83 -6.19 16.23
C GLN A 422 -13.88 -6.64 17.70
N TYR A 423 -13.24 -7.77 18.04
CA TYR A 423 -13.22 -8.29 19.41
C TYR A 423 -12.05 -7.74 20.24
N LYS A 424 -11.19 -6.89 19.66
CA LYS A 424 -10.31 -6.01 20.42
C LYS A 424 -11.09 -4.77 20.89
N ASP A 425 -11.96 -4.26 20.02
CA ASP A 425 -12.84 -3.12 20.31
C ASP A 425 -14.00 -3.52 21.23
N HIS A 426 -14.52 -4.75 21.07
CA HIS A 426 -15.62 -5.32 21.85
C HIS A 426 -15.21 -6.69 22.43
N PRO A 427 -14.45 -6.72 23.53
CA PRO A 427 -13.96 -7.97 24.11
C PRO A 427 -15.08 -8.96 24.48
N LEU A 428 -14.80 -10.25 24.32
CA LEU A 428 -15.60 -11.33 24.91
C LEU A 428 -15.39 -11.34 26.42
N THR A 429 -16.36 -11.78 27.22
CA THR A 429 -16.29 -11.61 28.69
C THR A 429 -16.55 -12.89 29.46
N ALA A 430 -15.74 -13.15 30.48
CA ALA A 430 -15.99 -14.18 31.48
C ALA A 430 -15.40 -13.78 32.84
N GLU A 431 -15.71 -14.54 33.90
CA GLU A 431 -15.12 -14.34 35.22
C GLU A 431 -14.02 -15.36 35.50
N PRO A 432 -13.06 -15.03 36.40
CA PRO A 432 -12.06 -15.98 36.86
C PRO A 432 -12.67 -17.31 37.33
N GLY A 433 -12.14 -18.42 36.83
CA GLY A 433 -12.59 -19.78 37.15
C GLY A 433 -13.83 -20.26 36.39
N GLN A 434 -14.48 -19.41 35.59
CA GLN A 434 -15.56 -19.84 34.71
C GLN A 434 -15.04 -20.69 33.55
N ARG A 435 -15.85 -21.66 33.12
CA ARG A 435 -15.61 -22.42 31.90
C ARG A 435 -16.13 -21.65 30.70
N VAL A 436 -15.22 -21.25 29.84
CA VAL A 436 -15.56 -20.66 28.53
C VAL A 436 -15.42 -21.75 27.48
N ARG A 437 -16.46 -21.93 26.68
CA ARG A 437 -16.48 -22.81 25.50
C ARG A 437 -16.48 -21.98 24.24
N LEU A 438 -15.50 -22.21 23.37
CA LEU A 438 -15.35 -21.55 22.08
C LEU A 438 -15.63 -22.56 20.98
N TYR A 439 -16.67 -22.33 20.19
CA TYR A 439 -16.97 -23.04 18.97
C TYR A 439 -16.29 -22.30 17.81
N VAL A 440 -15.13 -22.79 17.38
CA VAL A 440 -14.35 -22.12 16.33
C VAL A 440 -14.56 -22.84 15.01
N VAL A 441 -15.12 -22.13 14.04
CA VAL A 441 -15.27 -22.60 12.66
C VAL A 441 -14.29 -21.83 11.81
N ASN A 442 -13.47 -22.52 11.02
CA ASN A 442 -12.70 -21.85 9.99
C ASN A 442 -13.46 -21.99 8.67
N ALA A 443 -14.22 -20.97 8.29
CA ALA A 443 -14.97 -20.97 7.04
C ALA A 443 -14.05 -20.84 5.81
N GLY A 444 -12.84 -20.31 5.97
CA GLY A 444 -11.90 -20.08 4.88
C GLY A 444 -12.29 -18.88 4.00
N PRO A 445 -12.17 -18.98 2.67
CA PRO A 445 -12.13 -20.22 1.89
C PRO A 445 -10.77 -20.95 1.81
N SER A 446 -9.64 -20.35 2.22
CA SER A 446 -8.33 -20.96 1.88
C SER A 446 -7.30 -20.98 3.01
N MET A 447 -7.38 -20.11 4.00
CA MET A 447 -6.34 -20.02 5.02
C MET A 447 -6.63 -20.92 6.21
N TRP A 448 -5.59 -21.55 6.73
CA TRP A 448 -5.66 -22.33 7.96
C TRP A 448 -5.65 -21.39 9.17
N SER A 449 -6.36 -21.77 10.23
CA SER A 449 -6.31 -21.06 11.52
C SER A 449 -5.41 -21.82 12.48
N ALA A 450 -4.31 -21.23 12.92
CA ALA A 450 -3.54 -21.73 14.05
C ALA A 450 -4.09 -21.13 15.35
N PHE A 451 -5.32 -21.52 15.73
CA PHE A 451 -6.05 -20.87 16.81
C PHE A 451 -5.36 -21.01 18.16
N HIS A 452 -5.16 -19.88 18.84
CA HIS A 452 -4.44 -19.79 20.10
C HIS A 452 -5.04 -18.70 21.00
N VAL A 453 -5.01 -18.92 22.31
CA VAL A 453 -5.32 -17.90 23.33
C VAL A 453 -4.06 -17.64 24.14
N VAL A 454 -3.48 -16.45 23.96
CA VAL A 454 -2.24 -16.02 24.60
C VAL A 454 -2.42 -15.96 26.11
N GLY A 455 -1.50 -16.58 26.85
CA GLY A 455 -1.53 -16.64 28.30
C GLY A 455 -2.47 -17.71 28.88
N ALA A 456 -3.13 -18.51 28.04
CA ALA A 456 -4.00 -19.61 28.45
C ALA A 456 -3.58 -20.94 27.82
N ILE A 457 -4.15 -22.04 28.34
CA ILE A 457 -4.03 -23.39 27.78
C ILE A 457 -5.45 -23.96 27.70
N PHE A 458 -5.79 -24.60 26.57
CA PHE A 458 -7.09 -25.25 26.43
C PHE A 458 -7.14 -26.49 27.33
N ASP A 459 -8.15 -26.56 28.21
CA ASP A 459 -8.44 -27.72 29.05
C ASP A 459 -8.80 -28.91 28.15
N LYS A 460 -9.69 -28.67 27.18
CA LYS A 460 -10.08 -29.63 26.14
C LYS A 460 -10.13 -29.00 24.77
N VAL A 461 -9.72 -29.77 23.77
CA VAL A 461 -9.94 -29.48 22.34
C VAL A 461 -10.67 -30.67 21.73
N TYR A 462 -11.90 -30.47 21.29
CA TYR A 462 -12.74 -31.47 20.62
C TYR A 462 -12.58 -31.27 19.11
N THR A 463 -11.74 -32.10 18.48
CA THR A 463 -11.11 -31.79 17.20
C THR A 463 -12.09 -31.54 16.06
N ASP A 464 -13.17 -32.32 16.02
CA ASP A 464 -14.28 -32.24 15.06
C ASP A 464 -15.59 -31.78 15.74
N GLY A 465 -15.50 -31.30 16.97
CA GLY A 465 -16.63 -30.93 17.81
C GLY A 465 -17.34 -32.09 18.52
N ASP A 466 -17.02 -33.36 18.25
CA ASP A 466 -17.57 -34.49 19.00
C ASP A 466 -16.84 -34.61 20.37
N PRO A 467 -17.57 -34.61 21.50
CA PRO A 467 -16.98 -34.81 22.83
C PRO A 467 -16.07 -36.03 22.98
N LYS A 468 -16.27 -37.08 22.16
CA LYS A 468 -15.47 -38.32 22.17
C LYS A 468 -14.07 -38.11 21.63
N HIS A 469 -13.86 -37.12 20.76
CA HIS A 469 -12.58 -36.86 20.11
C HIS A 469 -11.86 -35.68 20.75
N SER A 470 -11.51 -35.82 22.03
CA SER A 470 -10.87 -34.76 22.81
C SER A 470 -9.36 -34.94 23.00
N ARG A 471 -8.65 -33.82 22.95
CA ARG A 471 -7.26 -33.67 23.41
C ARG A 471 -7.27 -32.76 24.64
N SER A 472 -6.30 -32.93 25.54
CA SER A 472 -6.21 -32.12 26.77
C SER A 472 -4.92 -31.32 26.78
N HIS A 473 -4.95 -30.15 27.43
CA HIS A 473 -3.78 -29.30 27.68
C HIS A 473 -3.04 -28.89 26.40
N VAL A 474 -3.80 -28.45 25.40
CA VAL A 474 -3.26 -27.99 24.11
C VAL A 474 -3.12 -26.46 24.15
N SER A 475 -1.98 -25.92 23.75
CA SER A 475 -1.79 -24.46 23.69
C SER A 475 -2.36 -23.85 22.42
N THR A 476 -2.17 -24.54 21.29
CA THR A 476 -2.52 -24.08 19.95
C THR A 476 -3.02 -25.27 19.15
N TYR A 477 -4.12 -25.11 18.44
CA TYR A 477 -4.67 -26.16 17.59
C TYR A 477 -5.00 -25.61 16.22
N THR A 478 -4.72 -26.40 15.19
CA THR A 478 -4.96 -26.00 13.81
C THR A 478 -6.40 -26.37 13.41
N VAL A 479 -7.15 -25.41 12.90
CA VAL A 479 -8.48 -25.60 12.32
C VAL A 479 -8.38 -25.37 10.81
N ALA A 480 -8.61 -26.40 10.01
CA ALA A 480 -8.51 -26.35 8.54
C ALA A 480 -9.67 -25.55 7.91
N PRO A 481 -9.52 -25.00 6.69
CA PRO A 481 -10.65 -24.44 5.95
C PRO A 481 -11.79 -25.46 5.81
N GLY A 482 -13.01 -25.07 6.19
CA GLY A 482 -14.19 -25.93 6.21
C GLY A 482 -14.35 -26.79 7.48
N GLU A 483 -13.42 -26.71 8.43
CA GLU A 483 -13.44 -27.44 9.69
C GLU A 483 -14.04 -26.61 10.83
N GLY A 484 -14.62 -27.29 11.81
CA GLY A 484 -14.99 -26.71 13.08
C GLY A 484 -14.44 -27.52 14.25
N THR A 485 -14.00 -26.81 15.28
CA THR A 485 -13.37 -27.39 16.48
C THR A 485 -13.95 -26.68 17.71
N VAL A 486 -14.16 -27.43 18.80
CA VAL A 486 -14.64 -26.86 20.07
C VAL A 486 -13.50 -26.83 21.09
N PHE A 487 -13.37 -25.71 21.80
CA PHE A 487 -12.33 -25.49 22.81
C PHE A 487 -12.98 -25.18 24.15
N ASP A 488 -12.58 -25.89 25.21
CA ASP A 488 -12.88 -25.49 26.58
C ASP A 488 -11.64 -24.90 27.23
N LEU A 489 -11.83 -23.79 27.96
CA LEU A 489 -10.80 -23.16 28.78
C LEU A 489 -11.38 -22.75 30.13
N VAL A 490 -10.53 -22.78 31.15
CA VAL A 490 -10.82 -22.27 32.50
C VAL A 490 -9.63 -21.43 32.93
N ILE A 491 -9.83 -20.12 33.03
CA ILE A 491 -8.75 -19.17 33.34
C ILE A 491 -8.92 -18.72 34.80
N PRO A 492 -7.95 -19.00 35.69
CA PRO A 492 -8.08 -18.70 37.11
C PRO A 492 -7.80 -17.23 37.46
N ASP A 493 -7.01 -16.54 36.64
CA ASP A 493 -6.51 -15.20 36.94
C ASP A 493 -7.22 -14.15 36.09
N ALA A 494 -7.60 -13.04 36.74
CA ALA A 494 -8.19 -11.92 36.03
C ALA A 494 -7.17 -11.25 35.09
N GLY A 495 -7.59 -10.90 33.87
CA GLY A 495 -6.71 -10.37 32.85
C GLY A 495 -7.37 -10.29 31.47
N GLU A 496 -6.67 -9.68 30.53
CA GLU A 496 -7.04 -9.66 29.11
C GLU A 496 -6.20 -10.70 28.37
N TYR A 497 -6.88 -11.69 27.79
CA TYR A 497 -6.26 -12.82 27.10
C TYR A 497 -6.55 -12.70 25.61
N VAL A 498 -5.51 -12.51 24.80
CA VAL A 498 -5.67 -12.28 23.36
C VAL A 498 -5.85 -13.60 22.65
N PHE A 499 -6.97 -13.80 21.95
CA PHE A 499 -7.14 -14.92 21.03
C PHE A 499 -6.76 -14.50 19.61
N VAL A 500 -6.04 -15.38 18.91
CA VAL A 500 -5.42 -15.07 17.62
C VAL A 500 -5.44 -16.27 16.68
N ASP A 501 -5.29 -15.97 15.38
CA ASP A 501 -4.61 -16.90 14.48
C ASP A 501 -3.09 -16.72 14.61
N HIS A 502 -2.40 -17.78 15.04
CA HIS A 502 -0.96 -17.75 15.31
C HIS A 502 -0.08 -17.77 14.04
N ALA A 503 -0.68 -17.89 12.85
CA ALA A 503 -0.01 -17.41 11.64
C ALA A 503 0.01 -15.88 11.68
N PHE A 504 1.00 -15.27 12.34
CA PHE A 504 0.96 -13.85 12.73
C PHE A 504 0.71 -12.82 11.62
N ALA A 505 0.98 -13.16 10.35
CA ALA A 505 0.53 -12.32 9.24
C ALA A 505 -1.00 -12.17 9.18
N HIS A 506 -1.77 -13.14 9.68
CA HIS A 506 -3.23 -13.09 9.82
C HIS A 506 -3.66 -12.21 10.99
N LEU A 507 -2.89 -12.21 12.09
CA LEU A 507 -3.08 -11.26 13.19
C LEU A 507 -2.98 -9.83 12.67
N ASP A 508 -1.92 -9.50 11.94
CA ASP A 508 -1.72 -8.19 11.33
C ASP A 508 -2.82 -7.83 10.31
N LYS A 509 -3.52 -8.85 9.78
CA LYS A 509 -4.66 -8.70 8.87
C LYS A 509 -6.02 -8.64 9.56
N GLY A 510 -6.10 -8.71 10.89
CA GLY A 510 -7.36 -8.56 11.64
C GLY A 510 -7.76 -9.73 12.54
N ALA A 511 -7.06 -10.87 12.50
CA ALA A 511 -7.46 -12.11 13.15
C ALA A 511 -7.04 -12.13 14.63
N ALA A 512 -7.56 -11.16 15.39
CA ALA A 512 -7.31 -11.02 16.81
C ALA A 512 -8.54 -10.51 17.56
N GLY A 513 -8.67 -10.95 18.81
CA GLY A 513 -9.64 -10.44 19.76
C GLY A 513 -9.20 -10.64 21.19
N VAL A 514 -9.96 -10.09 22.13
CA VAL A 514 -9.67 -10.16 23.55
C VAL A 514 -10.76 -10.96 24.25
N LEU A 515 -10.35 -11.92 25.06
CA LEU A 515 -11.16 -12.52 26.11
C LEU A 515 -10.81 -11.82 27.43
N ASP A 516 -11.75 -11.01 27.88
CA ASP A 516 -11.66 -10.21 29.09
C ASP A 516 -12.17 -11.01 30.29
N ILE A 517 -11.22 -11.45 31.13
CA ILE A 517 -11.48 -12.26 32.32
C ILE A 517 -11.48 -11.35 33.54
N ARG A 518 -12.64 -10.88 33.97
CA ARG A 518 -12.80 -10.07 35.20
C ARG A 518 -14.25 -10.03 35.64
N LYS A 519 -14.48 -9.76 36.92
CA LYS A 519 -15.82 -9.46 37.39
C LYS A 519 -16.30 -8.14 36.78
N PRO A 520 -17.60 -7.98 36.48
CA PRO A 520 -18.14 -6.71 36.00
C PRO A 520 -17.73 -5.54 36.90
N GLY A 521 -17.10 -4.52 36.32
CA GLY A 521 -16.61 -3.33 37.03
C GLY A 521 -15.27 -3.49 37.78
N GLN A 522 -14.63 -4.66 37.73
CA GLN A 522 -13.30 -4.86 38.31
C GLN A 522 -12.22 -4.23 37.42
N ALA A 523 -11.38 -3.36 37.98
CA ALA A 523 -10.20 -2.84 37.28
C ALA A 523 -9.11 -3.93 37.15
N LEU A 524 -8.31 -3.88 36.08
CA LEU A 524 -7.16 -4.77 35.93
C LEU A 524 -6.12 -4.48 37.01
N GLY A 525 -5.59 -5.54 37.62
CA GLY A 525 -4.48 -5.44 38.57
C GLY A 525 -3.19 -5.02 37.87
N LYS A 526 -2.26 -4.44 38.64
CA LYS A 526 -0.90 -4.19 38.12
C LYS A 526 -0.20 -5.54 37.86
N PRO A 527 0.62 -5.68 36.79
CA PRO A 527 1.38 -6.89 36.55
C PRO A 527 2.25 -7.25 37.76
N ASN A 528 2.18 -8.50 38.22
CA ASN A 528 3.04 -9.00 39.29
C ASN A 528 4.43 -9.37 38.73
N ILE A 529 5.13 -8.38 38.19
CA ILE A 529 6.44 -8.54 37.56
C ILE A 529 7.42 -7.64 38.29
N SER A 530 8.47 -8.24 38.85
CA SER A 530 9.62 -7.50 39.38
C SER A 530 10.65 -7.33 38.28
N LYS A 531 11.00 -6.08 37.94
CA LYS A 531 12.14 -5.79 37.06
C LYS A 531 13.42 -6.13 37.84
N ILE A 532 14.06 -7.25 37.50
CA ILE A 532 15.37 -7.59 38.05
C ILE A 532 16.40 -6.70 37.35
N PRO A 533 17.34 -6.05 38.07
CA PRO A 533 18.37 -5.24 37.44
C PRO A 533 19.22 -6.08 36.47
N GLY A 534 19.01 -5.90 35.17
CA GLY A 534 19.98 -6.31 34.16
C GLY A 534 21.15 -5.33 34.20
N GLY A 535 22.38 -5.85 34.17
CA GLY A 535 23.57 -4.99 34.04
C GLY A 535 23.38 -3.98 32.90
N ALA A 536 23.43 -2.69 33.24
CA ALA A 536 23.24 -1.54 32.34
C ALA A 536 21.89 -1.47 31.58
N ALA A 537 20.78 -1.88 32.18
CA ALA A 537 19.45 -1.53 31.64
C ALA A 537 19.06 -0.09 32.04
N GLN A 538 19.05 0.82 31.06
CA GLN A 538 18.50 2.17 31.21
C GLN A 538 17.00 2.05 31.52
N ALA A 539 16.54 2.72 32.59
CA ALA A 539 15.17 2.58 33.09
C ALA A 539 14.15 2.96 32.00
N ALA A 540 13.12 2.12 31.83
CA ALA A 540 12.01 2.44 30.94
C ALA A 540 11.38 3.79 31.34
N ALA A 541 11.30 4.71 30.38
CA ALA A 541 10.74 6.03 30.57
C ALA A 541 9.25 5.95 31.02
N PRO A 542 8.80 6.81 31.96
CA PRO A 542 7.39 6.95 32.28
C PRO A 542 6.57 7.42 31.06
N ALA A 543 5.26 7.18 31.08
CA ALA A 543 4.35 7.65 30.03
C ALA A 543 4.51 9.15 29.82
N VAL A 544 4.73 9.56 28.56
CA VAL A 544 5.06 10.94 28.21
C VAL A 544 3.83 11.81 28.40
N ALA A 545 3.96 12.89 29.17
CA ALA A 545 2.90 13.87 29.33
C ALA A 545 2.57 14.58 27.99
N PRO A 546 1.31 15.00 27.77
CA PRO A 546 0.94 15.83 26.62
C PRO A 546 1.81 17.09 26.55
N ALA A 547 2.10 17.56 25.33
CA ALA A 547 2.83 18.81 25.14
C ALA A 547 2.12 19.98 25.87
N ALA A 548 2.89 20.87 26.48
CA ALA A 548 2.35 22.03 27.18
C ALA A 548 1.54 22.94 26.23
N SER A 549 0.48 23.58 26.74
CA SER A 549 -0.31 24.54 25.98
C SER A 549 0.47 25.85 25.76
N GLY A 550 0.70 26.21 24.49
CA GLY A 550 1.46 27.42 24.11
C GLY A 550 2.25 27.24 22.81
N PRO A 551 3.06 28.23 22.41
CA PRO A 551 3.97 28.10 21.28
C PRO A 551 4.99 26.97 21.54
N TYR A 552 5.23 26.14 20.53
CA TYR A 552 6.10 24.98 20.64
C TYR A 552 7.53 25.37 21.07
N LYS A 553 8.06 24.65 22.05
CA LYS A 553 9.45 24.73 22.51
C LYS A 553 9.94 23.30 22.74
N PHE A 554 11.10 22.98 22.17
CA PHE A 554 11.73 21.66 22.34
C PHE A 554 11.96 21.36 23.83
N ASP A 555 11.50 20.20 24.25
CA ASP A 555 11.75 19.63 25.58
C ASP A 555 12.62 18.38 25.43
N ALA A 556 13.89 18.48 25.82
CA ALA A 556 14.87 17.41 25.66
C ALA A 556 14.51 16.15 26.46
N GLN A 557 13.94 16.31 27.66
CA GLN A 557 13.54 15.18 28.49
C GLN A 557 12.34 14.48 27.87
N ARG A 558 11.37 15.25 27.36
CA ARG A 558 10.21 14.72 26.66
C ARG A 558 10.61 13.99 25.37
N GLY A 559 11.51 14.57 24.58
CA GLY A 559 12.04 13.96 23.36
C GLY A 559 12.76 12.64 23.62
N GLU A 560 13.56 12.53 24.69
CA GLU A 560 14.20 11.28 25.09
C GLU A 560 13.18 10.20 25.48
N GLN A 561 12.13 10.57 26.24
CA GLN A 561 11.09 9.63 26.65
C GLN A 561 10.28 9.13 25.44
N LEU A 562 9.90 10.04 24.53
CA LEU A 562 9.20 9.70 23.30
C LEU A 562 10.06 8.80 22.39
N TYR A 563 11.34 9.12 22.25
CA TYR A 563 12.29 8.30 21.49
C TYR A 563 12.42 6.89 22.08
N THR A 564 12.56 6.81 23.40
CA THR A 564 12.66 5.53 24.11
C THR A 564 11.41 4.67 23.92
N ALA A 565 10.23 5.30 23.96
CA ALA A 565 8.96 4.60 23.82
C ALA A 565 8.66 4.12 22.39
N ASN A 566 9.09 4.87 21.36
CA ASN A 566 8.64 4.65 19.99
C ASN A 566 9.75 4.19 19.02
N CYS A 567 11.00 4.57 19.28
CA CYS A 567 12.09 4.46 18.31
C CYS A 567 13.19 3.50 18.76
N ALA A 568 13.47 3.44 20.07
CA ALA A 568 14.60 2.70 20.63
C ALA A 568 14.52 1.18 20.46
N ALA A 569 13.33 0.61 20.25
CA ALA A 569 13.17 -0.83 20.00
C ALA A 569 13.97 -1.30 18.77
N CYS A 570 14.07 -0.45 17.74
CA CYS A 570 14.82 -0.73 16.51
C CYS A 570 16.16 0.02 16.49
N HIS A 571 16.14 1.32 16.83
CA HIS A 571 17.32 2.19 16.72
C HIS A 571 18.25 2.15 17.94
N GLN A 572 17.88 1.41 18.98
CA GLN A 572 18.56 1.31 20.28
C GLN A 572 18.58 2.63 21.07
N ALA A 573 18.73 2.57 22.39
CA ALA A 573 18.83 3.79 23.22
C ALA A 573 20.05 4.68 22.84
N THR A 574 21.07 4.07 22.24
CA THR A 574 22.29 4.74 21.77
C THR A 574 22.16 5.34 20.37
N GLY A 575 21.04 5.14 19.67
CA GLY A 575 20.85 5.60 18.29
C GLY A 575 21.76 4.91 17.27
N THR A 576 22.47 3.85 17.63
CA THR A 576 23.39 3.14 16.74
C THR A 576 22.70 2.15 15.80
N GLY A 577 21.43 1.83 16.05
CA GLY A 577 20.71 0.78 15.35
C GLY A 577 21.36 -0.59 15.53
N LEU A 578 21.06 -1.48 14.58
CA LEU A 578 21.63 -2.82 14.48
C LEU A 578 22.15 -3.01 13.05
N PRO A 579 23.47 -3.09 12.83
CA PRO A 579 24.05 -3.22 11.49
C PRO A 579 23.38 -4.34 10.66
N GLY A 580 22.94 -4.02 9.46
CA GLY A 580 22.24 -4.94 8.55
C GLY A 580 20.73 -5.11 8.80
N ALA A 581 20.20 -4.62 9.92
CA ALA A 581 18.78 -4.72 10.26
C ALA A 581 18.10 -3.35 10.45
N PHE A 582 18.73 -2.45 11.22
CA PHE A 582 18.21 -1.10 11.50
C PHE A 582 19.32 -0.04 11.37
N PRO A 583 19.08 1.06 10.64
CA PRO A 583 20.10 2.06 10.39
C PRO A 583 20.45 2.87 11.64
N PRO A 584 21.71 3.37 11.75
CA PRO A 584 22.09 4.30 12.79
C PRO A 584 21.42 5.67 12.57
N LEU A 585 21.02 6.31 13.67
CA LEU A 585 20.60 7.71 13.74
C LEU A 585 21.76 8.62 14.20
N VAL A 586 22.74 8.05 14.90
CA VAL A 586 24.01 8.71 15.25
C VAL A 586 24.76 9.05 13.96
N LYS A 587 25.13 10.32 13.79
CA LYS A 587 25.84 10.85 12.62
C LYS A 587 25.15 10.60 11.27
N ASN A 588 23.86 10.28 11.29
CA ASN A 588 23.09 10.01 10.08
C ASN A 588 22.93 11.31 9.28
N ALA A 589 23.19 11.26 7.97
CA ALA A 589 23.13 12.43 7.10
C ALA A 589 21.74 13.10 7.09
N ALA A 590 20.65 12.32 7.07
CA ALA A 590 19.29 12.86 7.09
C ALA A 590 18.93 13.50 8.44
N VAL A 591 19.43 12.94 9.55
CA VAL A 591 19.26 13.53 10.89
C VAL A 591 20.07 14.82 11.02
N LEU A 592 21.26 14.90 10.42
CA LEU A 592 22.11 16.09 10.54
C LEU A 592 21.82 17.17 9.50
N ASP A 593 21.03 16.88 8.47
CA ASP A 593 20.72 17.83 7.39
C ASP A 593 20.07 19.11 7.94
N ALA A 594 20.46 20.25 7.40
CA ALA A 594 19.88 21.54 7.73
C ALA A 594 18.40 21.62 7.30
N ASP A 595 18.04 20.92 6.23
CA ASP A 595 16.67 20.67 5.83
C ASP A 595 16.14 19.39 6.52
N PRO A 596 15.25 19.52 7.53
CA PRO A 596 14.77 18.36 8.27
C PRO A 596 13.73 17.54 7.49
N THR A 597 13.35 17.92 6.27
CA THR A 597 12.25 17.28 5.52
C THR A 597 12.41 15.77 5.42
N MET A 598 13.61 15.25 5.12
CA MET A 598 13.80 13.81 4.99
C MET A 598 13.61 13.08 6.34
N GLN A 599 14.20 13.60 7.42
CA GLN A 599 14.02 13.03 8.76
C GLN A 599 12.54 13.04 9.18
N LEU A 600 11.87 14.19 9.03
CA LEU A 600 10.47 14.35 9.43
C LEU A 600 9.53 13.44 8.62
N ARG A 601 9.73 13.36 7.31
CA ARG A 601 8.94 12.46 6.46
C ARG A 601 9.19 11.00 6.77
N THR A 602 10.40 10.62 7.15
CA THR A 602 10.72 9.25 7.56
C THR A 602 9.98 8.87 8.84
N ILE A 603 9.97 9.75 9.84
CA ILE A 603 9.22 9.51 11.08
C ILE A 603 7.72 9.45 10.79
N LEU A 604 7.18 10.39 10.01
CA LEU A 604 5.75 10.46 9.72
C LEU A 604 5.26 9.31 8.84
N HIS A 605 5.98 8.98 7.77
CA HIS A 605 5.49 8.13 6.67
C HIS A 605 6.24 6.81 6.52
N GLY A 606 7.24 6.56 7.37
CA GLY A 606 8.08 5.37 7.30
C GLY A 606 9.11 5.44 6.17
N LEU A 607 9.88 4.35 6.01
CA LEU A 607 10.92 4.24 4.99
C LEU A 607 11.16 2.77 4.62
N SER A 608 11.30 2.47 3.33
CA SER A 608 11.62 1.12 2.83
C SER A 608 12.43 1.19 1.54
N GLY A 609 13.36 0.23 1.35
CA GLY A 609 14.09 0.05 0.09
C GLY A 609 15.14 1.13 -0.23
N VAL A 610 15.46 2.01 0.72
CA VAL A 610 16.48 3.05 0.55
C VAL A 610 17.78 2.62 1.21
N ALA A 611 18.89 2.70 0.47
CA ALA A 611 20.21 2.49 1.03
C ALA A 611 20.65 3.72 1.84
N ILE A 612 21.15 3.49 3.05
CA ILE A 612 21.67 4.54 3.94
C ILE A 612 23.17 4.30 4.04
N ASP A 613 23.97 5.29 3.60
CA ASP A 613 25.44 5.20 3.51
C ASP A 613 25.94 3.97 2.74
N GLY A 614 25.22 3.58 1.69
CA GLY A 614 25.54 2.41 0.85
C GLY A 614 25.15 1.06 1.46
N VAL A 615 24.55 1.03 2.65
CA VAL A 615 24.01 -0.17 3.28
C VAL A 615 22.51 -0.25 3.05
N SER A 616 22.06 -1.38 2.48
CA SER A 616 20.64 -1.67 2.30
C SER A 616 20.07 -2.29 3.57
N TYR A 617 18.99 -1.73 4.07
CA TYR A 617 18.26 -2.25 5.22
C TYR A 617 16.96 -2.90 4.71
N PRO A 618 16.79 -4.23 4.86
CA PRO A 618 15.66 -4.95 4.27
C PRO A 618 14.35 -4.74 5.03
N SER A 619 14.43 -4.33 6.30
CA SER A 619 13.26 -4.11 7.15
C SER A 619 12.65 -2.74 6.89
N PRO A 620 11.34 -2.64 6.55
CA PRO A 620 10.67 -1.36 6.44
C PRO A 620 10.50 -0.71 7.82
N MET A 621 10.72 0.60 7.90
CA MET A 621 10.34 1.42 9.05
C MET A 621 8.86 1.79 8.93
N PRO A 622 8.01 1.50 9.93
CA PRO A 622 6.60 1.85 9.90
C PRO A 622 6.37 3.38 10.05
N PRO A 623 5.24 3.91 9.55
CA PRO A 623 4.87 5.32 9.72
C PRO A 623 4.36 5.64 11.13
N PHE A 624 4.69 6.82 11.66
CA PHE A 624 4.19 7.32 12.96
C PHE A 624 3.28 8.55 12.87
N ALA A 625 2.94 9.01 11.66
CA ALA A 625 2.03 10.15 11.50
C ALA A 625 0.76 9.93 12.31
N GLU A 626 0.15 8.76 12.25
CA GLU A 626 -1.14 8.56 12.91
C GLU A 626 -1.07 8.45 14.43
N ALA A 627 0.09 8.05 14.98
CA ALA A 627 0.29 7.74 16.38
C ALA A 627 0.83 8.92 17.20
N LEU A 628 1.54 9.85 16.55
CA LEU A 628 2.27 10.93 17.22
C LEU A 628 1.78 12.30 16.75
N SER A 629 1.64 13.25 17.69
CA SER A 629 1.31 14.63 17.35
C SER A 629 2.50 15.35 16.71
N ASP A 630 2.25 16.51 16.09
CA ASP A 630 3.32 17.30 15.47
C ASP A 630 4.39 17.74 16.49
N ALA A 631 3.99 18.02 17.73
CA ALA A 631 4.91 18.33 18.82
C ALA A 631 5.73 17.10 19.25
N ASP A 632 5.12 15.91 19.28
CA ASP A 632 5.83 14.67 19.63
C ASP A 632 6.92 14.34 18.62
N VAL A 633 6.57 14.40 17.34
CA VAL A 633 7.52 14.15 16.25
C VAL A 633 8.62 15.21 16.26
N ALA A 634 8.31 16.47 16.55
CA ALA A 634 9.31 17.52 16.66
C ALA A 634 10.27 17.28 17.85
N ASP A 635 9.77 16.85 19.01
CA ASP A 635 10.60 16.51 20.16
C ASP A 635 11.48 15.27 19.90
N ILE A 636 10.95 14.23 19.25
CA ILE A 636 11.72 13.05 18.84
C ILE A 636 12.82 13.45 17.86
N ALA A 637 12.47 14.16 16.79
CA ALA A 637 13.42 14.58 15.77
C ALA A 637 14.53 15.45 16.38
N ASN A 638 14.17 16.36 17.30
CA ASN A 638 15.15 17.18 18.02
C ASN A 638 16.02 16.37 18.98
N HIS A 639 15.47 15.36 19.66
CA HIS A 639 16.26 14.44 20.46
C HIS A 639 17.29 13.72 19.60
N GLU A 640 16.91 13.18 18.44
CA GLU A 640 17.84 12.55 17.49
C GLU A 640 18.90 13.53 16.99
N ARG A 641 18.51 14.79 16.71
CA ARG A 641 19.40 15.84 16.19
C ARG A 641 20.41 16.38 17.21
N THR A 642 20.14 16.21 18.50
CA THR A 642 20.97 16.77 19.58
C THR A 642 21.64 15.71 20.45
N SER A 643 21.26 14.45 20.31
CA SER A 643 21.81 13.33 21.09
C SER A 643 23.00 12.67 20.42
N TRP A 644 23.75 11.89 21.21
CA TRP A 644 24.86 11.06 20.74
C TRP A 644 25.98 11.82 19.99
N GLY A 645 26.13 13.11 20.29
CA GLY A 645 27.09 14.00 19.63
C GLY A 645 26.61 14.60 18.31
N ASN A 646 25.34 14.37 17.91
CA ASN A 646 24.72 15.07 16.80
C ASN A 646 24.57 16.56 17.11
N GLN A 647 24.65 17.38 16.06
CA GLN A 647 24.57 18.85 16.13
C GLN A 647 23.64 19.37 15.02
N GLY A 648 22.43 18.81 14.94
CA GLY A 648 21.41 19.22 13.99
C GLY A 648 20.64 20.47 14.45
N LYS A 649 20.22 21.30 13.50
CA LYS A 649 19.39 22.49 13.78
C LYS A 649 18.01 22.06 14.27
N LEU A 650 17.51 22.63 15.38
CA LEU A 650 16.21 22.26 15.92
C LEU A 650 15.06 22.48 14.92
N VAL A 651 14.06 21.62 15.00
CA VAL A 651 12.81 21.62 14.22
C VAL A 651 11.62 22.05 15.07
N THR A 652 10.60 22.63 14.44
CA THR A 652 9.36 23.06 15.10
C THR A 652 8.18 22.15 14.75
N ALA A 653 7.15 22.15 15.59
CA ALA A 653 5.89 21.46 15.30
C ALA A 653 5.24 21.93 13.98
N ASP A 654 5.37 23.22 13.61
CA ASP A 654 4.87 23.72 12.32
C ASP A 654 5.63 23.13 11.13
N GLN A 655 6.94 22.90 11.28
CA GLN A 655 7.71 22.21 10.25
C GLN A 655 7.28 20.75 10.10
N VAL A 656 6.95 20.08 11.20
CA VAL A 656 6.36 18.73 11.15
C VAL A 656 5.00 18.75 10.46
N LYS A 657 4.14 19.68 10.86
CA LYS A 657 2.81 19.85 10.28
C LYS A 657 2.85 20.09 8.78
N ALA A 658 3.87 20.78 8.29
CA ALA A 658 4.08 21.00 6.85
C ALA A 658 4.52 19.74 6.09
N GLN A 659 5.00 18.70 6.77
CA GLN A 659 5.43 17.42 6.18
C GLN A 659 4.40 16.29 6.33
N ARG A 660 3.34 16.52 7.10
CA ARG A 660 2.23 15.61 7.30
C ARG A 660 1.23 15.73 6.15
#